data_AF-A0A2C9D2R0-F1
#
_entry.id   AF-A0A2C9D2R0-F1
#
_cell.length_a   1.000
_cell.length_b   1.000
_cell.length_c   1.000
_cell.angle_alpha   90.00
_cell.angle_beta   90.00
_cell.angle_gamma   90.00
#
_symmetry.space_group_name_H-M   'P 1'
#
loop_
_entity.id
_entity.type
_entity.pdbx_description
1 polymer ?
#
loop_
_entity_poly.entity_id
_entity_poly.type
_entity_poly.pdbx_seq_one_letter_code
_entity_poly.pdbx_strand_id
1 'polypeptide(L)'
;MSLKSFANNRSIAVKIGAGVVAVTLIAAVVGGVGLTGIRSLGRAVDMTSQSASVLAGVNSAGGAVNRFLEVNDPAITEQAREELAKISDKLAALGDRSEPELANSYDAIDQFGSALGALEQTSAQITDSSAKIAETMKALNKMSVKVAAVLGAKASDIDRSSDMILANLEAIRRLNTIAGTIQADALRTSLQLTTYVVTTDAKDFSAARQTIANMKTPVKDLAASPLVPEASEASRKLAEKLTEIVGIIRAINESYDMKVIAEKRSDALKALGEMVTLADSVRGALNQALIDGNRAVADNTAQKTVAIAGAESARAFGKSVAAFNAEVLSYRLTPGEEAAKAVADRFAELGIMTKAVADTGVADPTSTIAETQASFDALVTATNAFVAARTEARQQADAAVTAIEQVVARRVQSASTSQTSSTWTMMATVVGALVLACAIAFALTRIIAGPISGLTGAMRRLADGDTDIDINTSERRDEIGGMLAAVRVFRDNAVERLHLAEATEREQAARATRQQRVDALIADFRGEIEELVSAVSSNANQMETTARDLNNIAEEAVQRTGVATNASDDASSSVQTVAAAAEEMAASIAEISRQVEIATKTVDAASRNAQITNDKIAGLAEAATRIGDVVSLIQAIAEQTNLLALNATIEAARAGEAGKGFAVVASEVKSLANQTGKATEEIAAQIHAIQQSTSEAVSAIREITATMGEVDSSTGAIAHSIIEQGNATSEISENAQRAAAGTERAVHETGALSRVVGETTQSAAQVLEVSRDVNEQAANLKQSVERFIANVLAA
;
A
#
# COMPACT_ATOMS: atom_id res chain seq x y z
N MET A 1 13.03 11.31 -103.14
CA MET A 1 13.50 12.71 -103.03
C MET A 1 14.41 12.81 -101.82
N SER A 2 15.72 12.89 -102.02
CA SER A 2 16.71 12.85 -100.92
C SER A 2 16.62 14.11 -100.05
N LEU A 3 16.69 13.98 -98.72
CA LEU A 3 16.74 15.10 -97.75
C LEU A 3 17.79 16.17 -98.14
N LYS A 4 18.86 15.79 -98.86
CA LYS A 4 19.85 16.72 -99.42
C LYS A 4 19.26 17.70 -100.43
N SER A 5 18.32 17.26 -101.28
CA SER A 5 17.67 18.13 -102.27
C SER A 5 16.66 19.11 -101.66
N PHE A 6 16.03 18.72 -100.53
CA PHE A 6 15.05 19.55 -99.83
C PHE A 6 15.73 20.65 -98.99
N ALA A 7 16.91 20.37 -98.41
CA ALA A 7 17.67 21.34 -97.62
C ALA A 7 18.48 22.36 -98.45
N ASN A 8 18.78 22.07 -99.73
CA ASN A 8 19.68 22.91 -100.53
C ASN A 8 19.01 24.17 -101.12
N ASN A 9 17.68 24.26 -101.13
CA ASN A 9 16.94 25.33 -101.82
C ASN A 9 16.16 26.25 -100.86
N ARG A 10 16.51 26.28 -99.57
CA ARG A 10 15.90 27.17 -98.55
C ARG A 10 16.90 28.20 -98.04
N SER A 11 16.38 29.41 -97.75
CA SER A 11 17.18 30.51 -97.21
C SER A 11 17.86 30.13 -95.89
N ILE A 12 18.98 30.78 -95.60
CA ILE A 12 19.79 30.58 -94.40
C ILE A 12 18.96 30.74 -93.10
N ALA A 13 17.93 31.60 -93.11
CA ALA A 13 17.04 31.86 -91.97
C ALA A 13 16.24 30.62 -91.53
N VAL A 14 15.79 29.78 -92.47
CA VAL A 14 15.01 28.56 -92.14
C VAL A 14 15.89 27.49 -91.48
N LYS A 15 17.18 27.46 -91.81
CA LYS A 15 18.15 26.50 -91.26
C LYS A 15 18.53 26.85 -89.81
N ILE A 16 18.56 28.14 -89.47
CA ILE A 16 18.83 28.62 -88.11
C ILE A 16 17.61 28.37 -87.20
N GLY A 17 16.38 28.61 -87.70
CA GLY A 17 15.15 28.38 -86.92
C GLY A 17 14.96 26.92 -86.47
N ALA A 18 15.36 25.95 -87.29
CA ALA A 18 15.27 24.52 -86.94
C ALA A 18 16.25 24.11 -85.81
N GLY A 19 17.40 24.79 -85.70
CA GLY A 19 18.38 24.54 -84.63
C GLY A 19 17.89 25.02 -83.26
N VAL A 20 17.19 26.15 -83.21
CA VAL A 20 16.66 26.72 -81.96
C VAL A 20 15.58 25.81 -81.35
N VAL A 21 14.68 25.26 -82.17
CA VAL A 21 13.60 24.36 -81.70
C VAL A 21 14.15 23.05 -81.11
N ALA A 22 15.24 22.51 -81.65
CA ALA A 22 15.86 21.29 -81.14
C ALA A 22 16.47 21.48 -79.74
N VAL A 23 17.05 22.64 -79.46
CA VAL A 23 17.66 22.96 -78.16
C VAL A 23 16.59 23.12 -77.07
N THR A 24 15.43 23.70 -77.40
CA THR A 24 14.33 23.88 -76.43
C THR A 24 13.71 22.56 -75.99
N LEU A 25 13.59 21.58 -76.89
CA LEU A 25 13.08 20.24 -76.57
C LEU A 25 14.00 19.46 -75.62
N ILE A 26 15.32 19.63 -75.75
CA ILE A 26 16.31 18.98 -74.87
C ILE A 26 16.20 19.55 -73.44
N ALA A 27 16.02 20.87 -73.30
CA ALA A 27 15.85 21.51 -72.00
C ALA A 27 14.59 21.02 -71.25
N ALA A 28 13.48 20.79 -71.96
CA ALA A 28 12.24 20.28 -71.37
C ALA A 28 12.37 18.84 -70.83
N VAL A 29 13.11 17.97 -71.53
CA VAL A 29 13.36 16.59 -71.10
C VAL A 29 14.23 16.55 -69.82
N VAL A 30 15.26 17.38 -69.76
CA VAL A 30 16.14 17.47 -68.58
C VAL A 30 15.37 18.02 -67.37
N GLY A 31 14.49 19.01 -67.55
CA GLY A 31 13.62 19.53 -66.49
C GLY A 31 12.64 18.50 -65.92
N GLY A 32 12.10 17.61 -66.76
CA GLY A 32 11.20 16.53 -66.33
C GLY A 32 11.86 15.50 -65.41
N VAL A 33 13.13 15.16 -65.67
CA VAL A 33 13.90 14.19 -64.86
C VAL A 33 14.27 14.74 -63.49
N GLY A 34 14.59 16.04 -63.40
CA GLY A 34 14.88 16.71 -62.12
C GLY A 34 13.67 16.71 -61.16
N LEU A 35 12.46 16.91 -61.68
CA LEU A 35 11.21 16.92 -60.91
C LEU A 35 10.87 15.54 -60.30
N THR A 36 11.19 14.45 -61.00
CA THR A 36 11.00 13.09 -60.47
C THR A 36 11.97 12.74 -59.34
N GLY A 37 13.22 13.22 -59.41
CA GLY A 37 14.23 12.99 -58.36
C GLY A 37 13.89 13.67 -57.03
N ILE A 38 13.35 14.89 -57.08
CA ILE A 38 12.93 15.63 -55.88
C ILE A 38 11.75 14.92 -55.17
N ARG A 39 10.80 14.36 -55.92
CA ARG A 39 9.66 13.61 -55.37
C ARG A 39 10.04 12.26 -54.75
N SER A 40 11.10 11.60 -55.22
CA SER A 40 11.62 10.39 -54.56
C SER A 40 12.32 10.71 -53.24
N LEU A 41 12.99 11.86 -53.13
CA LEU A 41 13.68 12.26 -51.91
C LEU A 41 12.70 12.61 -50.78
N GLY A 42 11.61 13.32 -51.09
CA GLY A 42 10.58 13.66 -50.10
C GLY A 42 9.93 12.44 -49.44
N ARG A 43 9.61 11.40 -50.23
CA ARG A 43 9.02 10.15 -49.69
C ARG A 43 9.99 9.38 -48.78
N ALA A 44 11.29 9.43 -49.05
CA ALA A 44 12.30 8.74 -48.23
C ALA A 44 12.49 9.42 -46.86
N VAL A 45 12.40 10.76 -46.80
CA VAL A 45 12.50 11.52 -45.56
C VAL A 45 11.28 11.28 -44.66
N ASP A 46 10.07 11.29 -45.22
CA ASP A 46 8.83 11.02 -44.49
C ASP A 46 8.82 9.60 -43.88
N MET A 47 9.28 8.59 -44.64
CA MET A 47 9.37 7.21 -44.17
C MET A 47 10.38 7.03 -43.02
N THR A 48 11.48 7.79 -43.02
CA THR A 48 12.51 7.72 -41.97
C THR A 48 11.99 8.33 -40.66
N SER A 49 11.25 9.44 -40.75
CA SER A 49 10.61 10.09 -39.59
C SER A 49 9.54 9.19 -38.94
N GLN A 50 8.67 8.57 -39.75
CA GLN A 50 7.65 7.64 -39.24
C GLN A 50 8.29 6.41 -38.56
N SER A 51 9.34 5.86 -39.16
CA SER A 51 10.09 4.71 -38.62
C SER A 51 10.74 5.02 -37.26
N ALA A 52 11.36 6.19 -37.11
CA ALA A 52 11.95 6.61 -35.83
C ALA A 52 10.89 6.82 -34.74
N SER A 53 9.71 7.34 -35.10
CA SER A 53 8.60 7.53 -34.16
C SER A 53 8.03 6.19 -33.65
N VAL A 54 7.92 5.20 -34.54
CA VAL A 54 7.47 3.83 -34.20
C VAL A 54 8.46 3.17 -33.23
N LEU A 55 9.77 3.27 -33.51
CA LEU A 55 10.83 2.71 -32.66
C LEU A 55 10.87 3.36 -31.27
N ALA A 56 10.75 4.69 -31.20
CA ALA A 56 10.69 5.43 -29.94
C ALA A 56 9.48 5.04 -29.09
N GLY A 57 8.33 4.80 -29.74
CA GLY A 57 7.12 4.33 -29.07
C GLY A 57 7.32 2.97 -28.41
N VAL A 58 7.91 1.99 -29.12
CA VAL A 58 8.10 0.64 -28.55
C VAL A 58 9.09 0.65 -27.41
N ASN A 59 10.18 1.43 -27.51
CA ASN A 59 11.10 1.62 -26.40
C ASN A 59 10.43 2.28 -25.19
N SER A 60 9.52 3.24 -25.41
CA SER A 60 8.72 3.85 -24.34
C SER A 60 7.80 2.83 -23.65
N ALA A 61 7.12 1.98 -24.44
CA ALA A 61 6.27 0.91 -23.92
C ALA A 61 7.09 -0.16 -23.15
N GLY A 62 8.27 -0.54 -23.64
CA GLY A 62 9.22 -1.39 -22.92
C GLY A 62 9.72 -0.74 -21.62
N GLY A 63 9.98 0.57 -21.63
CA GLY A 63 10.32 1.35 -20.43
C GLY A 63 9.17 1.42 -19.42
N ALA A 64 7.92 1.41 -19.88
CA ALA A 64 6.75 1.33 -19.01
C ALA A 64 6.66 -0.02 -18.27
N VAL A 65 7.12 -1.14 -18.85
CA VAL A 65 7.28 -2.40 -18.12
C VAL A 65 8.22 -2.22 -16.93
N ASN A 66 9.40 -1.61 -17.12
CA ASN A 66 10.34 -1.39 -16.03
C ASN A 66 9.78 -0.44 -14.95
N ARG A 67 9.08 0.63 -15.34
CA ARG A 67 8.44 1.54 -14.38
C ARG A 67 7.29 0.86 -13.62
N PHE A 68 6.48 0.06 -14.30
CA PHE A 68 5.44 -0.74 -13.66
C PHE A 68 6.05 -1.69 -12.62
N LEU A 69 7.23 -2.25 -12.89
CA LEU A 69 7.92 -3.14 -11.95
C LEU A 69 8.47 -2.41 -10.71
N GLU A 70 8.74 -1.12 -10.81
CA GLU A 70 9.21 -0.31 -9.69
C GLU A 70 8.05 0.21 -8.83
N VAL A 71 6.94 0.59 -9.46
CA VAL A 71 5.84 1.33 -8.80
C VAL A 71 4.59 0.46 -8.58
N ASN A 72 4.45 -0.64 -9.32
CA ASN A 72 3.30 -1.56 -9.34
C ASN A 72 1.95 -0.83 -9.56
N ASP A 73 1.94 0.18 -10.43
CA ASP A 73 0.75 0.99 -10.76
C ASP A 73 0.08 0.49 -12.06
N PRO A 74 -1.14 -0.06 -12.01
CA PRO A 74 -1.90 -0.53 -13.18
C PRO A 74 -2.05 0.52 -14.29
N ALA A 75 -2.05 1.81 -13.95
CA ALA A 75 -2.16 2.88 -14.94
C ALA A 75 -0.95 2.89 -15.91
N ILE A 76 0.22 2.43 -15.46
CA ILE A 76 1.44 2.38 -16.29
C ILE A 76 1.32 1.31 -17.37
N THR A 77 0.76 0.13 -17.04
CA THR A 77 0.51 -0.94 -18.03
C THR A 77 -0.56 -0.53 -19.04
N GLU A 78 -1.59 0.19 -18.60
CA GLU A 78 -2.63 0.68 -19.50
C GLU A 78 -2.09 1.74 -20.47
N GLN A 79 -1.32 2.70 -19.98
CA GLN A 79 -0.60 3.66 -20.83
C GLN A 79 0.32 2.97 -21.83
N ALA A 80 1.01 1.89 -21.42
CA ALA A 80 1.87 1.13 -22.31
C ALA A 80 1.06 0.46 -23.44
N ARG A 81 -0.12 -0.11 -23.15
CA ARG A 81 -1.00 -0.67 -24.18
C ARG A 81 -1.56 0.41 -25.12
N GLU A 82 -1.94 1.57 -24.61
CA GLU A 82 -2.36 2.70 -25.45
C GLU A 82 -1.25 3.15 -26.41
N GLU A 83 0.00 3.20 -25.92
CA GLU A 83 1.14 3.49 -26.79
C GLU A 83 1.35 2.39 -27.84
N LEU A 84 1.22 1.10 -27.48
CA LEU A 84 1.27 0.01 -28.45
C LEU A 84 0.17 0.10 -29.52
N ALA A 85 -1.04 0.52 -29.15
CA ALA A 85 -2.11 0.77 -30.12
C ALA A 85 -1.74 1.91 -31.08
N LYS A 86 -1.21 3.03 -30.58
CA LYS A 86 -0.73 4.15 -31.42
C LYS A 86 0.42 3.73 -32.34
N ILE A 87 1.29 2.84 -31.88
CA ILE A 87 2.40 2.30 -32.68
C ILE A 87 1.87 1.41 -33.79
N SER A 88 0.89 0.56 -33.50
CA SER A 88 0.19 -0.27 -34.49
C SER A 88 -0.44 0.61 -35.59
N ASP A 89 -1.12 1.69 -35.21
CA ASP A 89 -1.69 2.66 -36.16
C ASP A 89 -0.61 3.34 -37.03
N LYS A 90 0.53 3.71 -36.44
CA LYS A 90 1.66 4.28 -37.17
C LYS A 90 2.33 3.27 -38.11
N LEU A 91 2.34 1.98 -37.74
CA LEU A 91 2.81 0.91 -38.62
C LEU A 91 1.93 0.78 -39.86
N ALA A 92 0.63 1.05 -39.77
CA ALA A 92 -0.29 1.01 -40.91
C ALA A 92 0.02 2.08 -41.96
N ALA A 93 0.63 3.19 -41.55
CA ALA A 93 1.12 4.22 -42.47
C ALA A 93 2.34 3.74 -43.28
N LEU A 94 3.06 2.71 -42.80
CA LEU A 94 4.21 2.14 -43.49
C LEU A 94 3.79 1.07 -44.52
N GLY A 95 2.70 0.34 -44.32
CA GLY A 95 2.20 -0.64 -45.29
C GLY A 95 1.07 -1.50 -44.73
N ASP A 96 0.53 -2.38 -45.57
CA ASP A 96 -0.56 -3.26 -45.17
C ASP A 96 -0.04 -4.35 -44.21
N ARG A 97 -0.85 -4.73 -43.21
CA ARG A 97 -0.56 -5.80 -42.24
C ARG A 97 -0.35 -7.16 -42.91
N SER A 98 -0.89 -7.34 -44.12
CA SER A 98 -0.70 -8.54 -44.94
C SER A 98 0.69 -8.65 -45.58
N GLU A 99 1.50 -7.57 -45.58
CA GLU A 99 2.86 -7.60 -46.10
C GLU A 99 3.75 -8.49 -45.23
N PRO A 100 4.46 -9.50 -45.80
CA PRO A 100 5.30 -10.42 -45.03
C PRO A 100 6.37 -9.72 -44.19
N GLU A 101 6.78 -8.51 -44.59
CA GLU A 101 7.78 -7.72 -43.89
C GLU A 101 7.22 -7.01 -42.65
N LEU A 102 5.94 -6.63 -42.64
CA LEU A 102 5.28 -5.94 -41.53
C LEU A 102 4.50 -6.88 -40.61
N ALA A 103 4.03 -8.03 -41.11
CA ALA A 103 3.26 -9.01 -40.36
C ALA A 103 3.95 -9.43 -39.05
N ASN A 104 5.26 -9.70 -39.10
CA ASN A 104 6.04 -10.07 -37.91
C ASN A 104 6.07 -8.96 -36.83
N SER A 105 6.10 -7.68 -37.24
CA SER A 105 6.11 -6.54 -36.31
C SER A 105 4.75 -6.37 -35.65
N TYR A 106 3.65 -6.54 -36.39
CA TYR A 106 2.31 -6.53 -35.81
C TYR A 106 2.09 -7.68 -34.82
N ASP A 107 2.52 -8.89 -35.18
CA ASP A 107 2.38 -10.06 -34.30
C ASP A 107 3.20 -9.87 -33.01
N ALA A 108 4.40 -9.31 -33.10
CA ALA A 108 5.22 -9.01 -31.91
C ALA A 108 4.61 -7.92 -31.02
N ILE A 109 4.00 -6.87 -31.60
CA ILE A 109 3.28 -5.83 -30.85
C ILE A 109 2.05 -6.42 -30.13
N ASP A 110 1.27 -7.27 -30.81
CA ASP A 110 0.08 -7.89 -30.23
C ASP A 110 0.45 -8.89 -29.11
N GLN A 111 1.54 -9.66 -29.28
CA GLN A 111 2.08 -10.54 -28.24
C GLN A 111 2.58 -9.73 -27.04
N PHE A 112 3.25 -8.60 -27.27
CA PHE A 112 3.68 -7.72 -26.18
C PHE A 112 2.48 -7.11 -25.43
N GLY A 113 1.46 -6.64 -26.14
CA GLY A 113 0.21 -6.16 -25.54
C GLY A 113 -0.50 -7.24 -24.70
N SER A 114 -0.51 -8.48 -25.19
CA SER A 114 -1.05 -9.64 -24.46
C SER A 114 -0.24 -9.97 -23.20
N ALA A 115 1.09 -9.87 -23.26
CA ALA A 115 1.96 -10.09 -22.12
C ALA A 115 1.76 -9.00 -21.03
N LEU A 116 1.58 -7.73 -21.43
CA LEU A 116 1.12 -6.66 -20.52
C LEU A 116 -0.26 -6.97 -19.95
N GLY A 117 -1.15 -7.57 -20.75
CA GLY A 117 -2.40 -8.24 -20.35
C GLY A 117 -2.27 -9.09 -19.10
N ALA A 118 -1.46 -10.14 -19.23
CA ALA A 118 -1.20 -11.11 -18.18
C ALA A 118 -0.55 -10.48 -16.93
N LEU A 119 0.33 -9.49 -17.13
CA LEU A 119 1.06 -8.82 -16.05
C LEU A 119 0.13 -7.99 -15.16
N GLU A 120 -0.81 -7.26 -15.75
CA GLU A 120 -1.87 -6.55 -15.01
C GLU A 120 -2.80 -7.52 -14.28
N GLN A 121 -3.26 -8.57 -14.97
CA GLN A 121 -4.15 -9.58 -14.39
C GLN A 121 -3.53 -10.28 -13.17
N THR A 122 -2.27 -10.68 -13.28
CA THR A 122 -1.55 -11.34 -12.18
C THR A 122 -1.25 -10.37 -11.02
N SER A 123 -0.98 -9.09 -11.29
CA SER A 123 -0.89 -8.06 -10.24
C SER A 123 -2.23 -7.87 -9.49
N ALA A 124 -3.35 -7.85 -10.21
CA ALA A 124 -4.67 -7.78 -9.59
C ALA A 124 -4.97 -9.01 -8.71
N GLN A 125 -4.58 -10.21 -9.14
CA GLN A 125 -4.71 -11.44 -8.35
C GLN A 125 -3.86 -11.41 -7.07
N ILE A 126 -2.64 -10.85 -7.12
CA ILE A 126 -1.79 -10.64 -5.94
C ILE A 126 -2.49 -9.70 -4.95
N THR A 127 -3.05 -8.60 -5.43
CA THR A 127 -3.79 -7.63 -4.61
C THR A 127 -5.02 -8.25 -3.96
N ASP A 128 -5.85 -8.96 -4.71
CA ASP A 128 -7.05 -9.64 -4.20
C ASP A 128 -6.70 -10.70 -3.14
N SER A 129 -5.71 -11.55 -3.44
CA SER A 129 -5.25 -12.58 -2.49
C SER A 129 -4.69 -11.95 -1.21
N SER A 130 -3.92 -10.87 -1.34
CA SER A 130 -3.40 -10.11 -0.19
C SER A 130 -4.51 -9.51 0.66
N ALA A 131 -5.56 -8.97 0.04
CA ALA A 131 -6.71 -8.41 0.75
C ALA A 131 -7.48 -9.48 1.53
N LYS A 132 -7.72 -10.65 0.90
CA LYS A 132 -8.38 -11.79 1.57
C LYS A 132 -7.57 -12.30 2.76
N ILE A 133 -6.25 -12.45 2.62
CA ILE A 133 -5.39 -12.83 3.75
C ILE A 133 -5.50 -11.81 4.88
N ALA A 134 -5.47 -10.51 4.58
CA ALA A 134 -5.60 -9.48 5.62
C ALA A 134 -6.96 -9.56 6.35
N GLU A 135 -8.05 -9.83 5.62
CA GLU A 135 -9.38 -9.99 6.19
C GLU A 135 -9.49 -11.21 7.10
N THR A 136 -9.05 -12.39 6.63
CA THR A 136 -9.11 -13.62 7.42
C THR A 136 -8.18 -13.55 8.63
N MET A 137 -7.01 -12.90 8.50
CA MET A 137 -6.09 -12.66 9.61
C MET A 137 -6.69 -11.76 10.70
N LYS A 138 -7.41 -10.71 10.30
CA LYS A 138 -8.16 -9.87 11.24
C LYS A 138 -9.24 -10.67 11.95
N ALA A 139 -9.94 -11.56 11.25
CA ALA A 139 -10.94 -12.45 11.85
C ALA A 139 -10.32 -13.41 12.87
N LEU A 140 -9.19 -14.06 12.55
CA LEU A 140 -8.46 -14.95 13.47
C LEU A 140 -7.99 -14.21 14.73
N ASN A 141 -7.41 -13.02 14.57
CA ASN A 141 -6.97 -12.23 15.72
C ASN A 141 -8.15 -11.87 16.64
N LYS A 142 -9.25 -11.36 16.05
CA LYS A 142 -10.48 -11.04 16.79
C LYS A 142 -11.04 -12.26 17.52
N MET A 143 -11.01 -13.44 16.89
CA MET A 143 -11.44 -14.70 17.48
C MET A 143 -10.63 -15.02 18.74
N SER A 144 -9.29 -14.95 18.64
CA SER A 144 -8.38 -15.28 19.73
C SER A 144 -8.61 -14.39 20.97
N VAL A 145 -8.80 -13.08 20.76
CA VAL A 145 -9.08 -12.10 21.81
C VAL A 145 -10.43 -12.39 22.45
N LYS A 146 -11.46 -12.66 21.63
CA LYS A 146 -12.81 -12.98 22.11
C LYS A 146 -12.82 -14.27 22.96
N VAL A 147 -12.16 -15.34 22.50
CA VAL A 147 -12.09 -16.61 23.25
C VAL A 147 -11.40 -16.40 24.59
N ALA A 148 -10.25 -15.71 24.61
CA ALA A 148 -9.53 -15.41 25.85
C ALA A 148 -10.38 -14.58 26.83
N ALA A 149 -11.13 -13.58 26.33
CA ALA A 149 -11.99 -12.75 27.15
C ALA A 149 -13.18 -13.54 27.76
N VAL A 150 -13.89 -14.34 26.95
CA VAL A 150 -15.04 -15.14 27.40
C VAL A 150 -14.62 -16.15 28.47
N LEU A 151 -13.50 -16.84 28.25
CA LEU A 151 -13.00 -17.84 29.21
C LEU A 151 -12.42 -17.18 30.46
N GLY A 152 -11.78 -16.01 30.33
CA GLY A 152 -11.36 -15.20 31.47
C GLY A 152 -12.53 -14.77 32.35
N ALA A 153 -13.62 -14.29 31.73
CA ALA A 153 -14.85 -13.95 32.45
C ALA A 153 -15.47 -15.17 33.15
N LYS A 154 -15.53 -16.32 32.45
CA LYS A 154 -16.02 -17.58 33.04
C LYS A 154 -15.20 -18.02 34.25
N ALA A 155 -13.88 -17.89 34.20
CA ALA A 155 -13.01 -18.20 35.35
C ALA A 155 -13.30 -17.27 36.55
N SER A 156 -13.55 -15.98 36.30
CA SER A 156 -13.92 -15.02 37.34
C SER A 156 -15.30 -15.30 37.95
N ASP A 157 -16.29 -15.69 37.14
CA ASP A 157 -17.61 -16.07 37.64
C ASP A 157 -17.55 -17.34 38.50
N ILE A 158 -16.70 -18.30 38.13
CA ILE A 158 -16.45 -19.50 38.93
C ILE A 158 -15.81 -19.14 40.28
N ASP A 159 -14.90 -18.16 40.34
CA ASP A 159 -14.32 -17.68 41.60
C ASP A 159 -15.40 -17.11 42.53
N ARG A 160 -16.24 -16.21 42.02
CA ARG A 160 -17.36 -15.65 42.80
C ARG A 160 -18.29 -16.75 43.32
N SER A 161 -18.62 -17.74 42.48
CA SER A 161 -19.44 -18.89 42.89
C SER A 161 -18.76 -19.71 43.98
N SER A 162 -17.45 -19.96 43.86
CA SER A 162 -16.68 -20.73 44.84
C SER A 162 -16.59 -20.02 46.18
N ASP A 163 -16.37 -18.70 46.18
CA ASP A 163 -16.34 -17.88 47.40
C ASP A 163 -17.68 -17.93 48.14
N MET A 164 -18.81 -17.84 47.41
CA MET A 164 -20.14 -17.99 47.99
C MET A 164 -20.36 -19.38 48.62
N ILE A 165 -19.93 -20.45 47.93
CA ILE A 165 -20.08 -21.82 48.45
C ILE A 165 -19.21 -22.00 49.71
N LEU A 166 -17.97 -21.48 49.71
CA LEU A 166 -17.07 -21.55 50.86
C LEU A 166 -17.63 -20.80 52.07
N ALA A 167 -18.20 -19.62 51.87
CA ALA A 167 -18.89 -18.87 52.93
C ALA A 167 -20.07 -19.66 53.51
N ASN A 168 -20.89 -20.27 52.65
CA ASN A 168 -22.00 -21.14 53.08
C ASN A 168 -21.52 -22.37 53.84
N LEU A 169 -20.44 -23.03 53.40
CA LEU A 169 -19.84 -24.16 54.09
C LEU A 169 -19.35 -23.77 55.49
N GLU A 170 -18.78 -22.58 55.65
CA GLU A 170 -18.36 -22.08 56.97
C GLU A 170 -19.57 -21.88 57.90
N ALA A 171 -20.67 -21.30 57.40
CA ALA A 171 -21.92 -21.18 58.14
C ALA A 171 -22.48 -22.55 58.56
N ILE A 172 -22.52 -23.52 57.65
CA ILE A 172 -22.98 -24.89 57.92
C ILE A 172 -22.10 -25.57 58.99
N ARG A 173 -20.77 -25.40 58.94
CA ARG A 173 -19.86 -25.94 59.98
C ARG A 173 -20.16 -25.37 61.36
N ARG A 174 -20.46 -24.07 61.47
CA ARG A 174 -20.86 -23.43 62.73
C ARG A 174 -22.17 -24.03 63.25
N LEU A 175 -23.18 -24.20 62.39
CA LEU A 175 -24.48 -24.79 62.77
C LEU A 175 -24.35 -26.25 63.19
N ASN A 176 -23.49 -27.02 62.52
CA ASN A 176 -23.22 -28.41 62.86
C ASN A 176 -22.53 -28.52 64.24
N THR A 177 -21.63 -27.58 64.54
CA THR A 177 -21.01 -27.48 65.87
C THR A 177 -22.06 -27.18 66.94
N ILE A 178 -22.97 -26.23 66.68
CA ILE A 178 -24.09 -25.89 67.58
C ILE A 178 -24.97 -27.12 67.85
N ALA A 179 -25.39 -27.83 66.79
CA ALA A 179 -26.18 -29.05 66.91
C ALA A 179 -25.44 -30.14 67.73
N GLY A 180 -24.12 -30.26 67.56
CA GLY A 180 -23.27 -31.14 68.36
C GLY A 180 -23.21 -30.76 69.84
N THR A 181 -23.12 -29.46 70.16
CA THR A 181 -23.16 -28.96 71.54
C THR A 181 -24.51 -29.28 72.18
N ILE A 182 -25.62 -29.08 71.47
CA ILE A 182 -26.97 -29.39 71.96
C ILE A 182 -27.11 -30.89 72.26
N GLN A 183 -26.62 -31.75 71.36
CA GLN A 183 -26.62 -33.20 71.56
C GLN A 183 -25.83 -33.59 72.82
N ALA A 184 -24.64 -33.00 73.02
CA ALA A 184 -23.80 -33.26 74.18
C ALA A 184 -24.45 -32.78 75.50
N ASP A 185 -25.07 -31.61 75.50
CA ASP A 185 -25.75 -31.05 76.67
C ASP A 185 -27.04 -31.81 77.02
N ALA A 186 -27.77 -32.33 76.02
CA ALA A 186 -28.92 -33.20 76.25
C ALA A 186 -28.51 -34.54 76.90
N LEU A 187 -27.40 -35.14 76.45
CA LEU A 187 -26.82 -36.34 77.06
C LEU A 187 -26.31 -36.07 78.49
N ARG A 188 -25.61 -34.94 78.70
CA ARG A 188 -25.14 -34.52 80.03
C ARG A 188 -26.31 -34.31 81.00
N THR A 189 -27.38 -33.65 80.54
CA THR A 189 -28.61 -33.46 81.32
C THR A 189 -29.25 -34.80 81.67
N SER A 190 -29.30 -35.73 80.71
CA SER A 190 -29.84 -37.08 80.94
C SER A 190 -29.05 -37.82 82.03
N LEU A 191 -27.72 -37.73 82.00
CA LEU A 191 -26.86 -38.29 83.04
C LEU A 191 -27.12 -37.63 84.39
N GLN A 192 -27.16 -36.30 84.47
CA GLN A 192 -27.41 -35.56 85.72
C GLN A 192 -28.78 -35.92 86.34
N LEU A 193 -29.83 -36.01 85.54
CA LEU A 193 -31.16 -36.43 86.00
C LEU A 193 -31.19 -37.89 86.45
N THR A 194 -30.39 -38.76 85.81
CA THR A 194 -30.24 -40.17 86.20
C THR A 194 -29.45 -40.30 87.50
N THR A 195 -28.35 -39.57 87.66
CA THR A 195 -27.55 -39.56 88.90
C THR A 195 -28.36 -39.03 90.07
N TYR A 196 -29.16 -37.98 89.86
CA TYR A 196 -30.09 -37.46 90.86
C TYR A 196 -31.05 -38.52 91.41
N VAL A 197 -31.40 -39.55 90.62
CA VAL A 197 -32.21 -40.70 91.09
C VAL A 197 -31.51 -41.50 92.19
N VAL A 198 -30.20 -41.66 92.05
CA VAL A 198 -29.36 -42.50 92.91
C VAL A 198 -28.89 -41.70 94.13
N THR A 199 -28.53 -40.44 93.94
CA THR A 199 -27.91 -39.60 94.98
C THR A 199 -28.92 -38.78 95.77
N THR A 200 -30.05 -38.41 95.17
CA THR A 200 -30.98 -37.37 95.67
C THR A 200 -30.33 -36.02 95.96
N ASP A 201 -29.11 -35.78 95.46
CA ASP A 201 -28.37 -34.54 95.70
C ASP A 201 -28.97 -33.39 94.87
N ALA A 202 -29.43 -32.34 95.55
CA ALA A 202 -29.97 -31.14 94.91
C ALA A 202 -28.99 -30.48 93.92
N LYS A 203 -27.68 -30.72 94.08
CA LYS A 203 -26.64 -30.24 93.15
C LYS A 203 -26.78 -30.85 91.76
N ASP A 204 -27.10 -32.14 91.65
CA ASP A 204 -27.24 -32.83 90.36
C ASP A 204 -28.44 -32.29 89.57
N PHE A 205 -29.56 -32.08 90.26
CA PHE A 205 -30.76 -31.51 89.66
C PHE A 205 -30.57 -30.02 89.29
N SER A 206 -29.87 -29.26 90.12
CA SER A 206 -29.49 -27.87 89.81
C SER A 206 -28.59 -27.80 88.57
N ALA A 207 -27.61 -28.69 88.46
CA ALA A 207 -26.72 -28.78 87.32
C ALA A 207 -27.48 -29.16 86.02
N ALA A 208 -28.42 -30.12 86.08
CA ALA A 208 -29.31 -30.44 84.96
C ALA A 208 -30.11 -29.22 84.48
N ARG A 209 -30.68 -28.47 85.45
CA ARG A 209 -31.46 -27.26 85.16
C ARG A 209 -30.62 -26.18 84.49
N GLN A 210 -29.39 -25.99 84.94
CA GLN A 210 -28.46 -25.03 84.33
C GLN A 210 -28.06 -25.45 82.91
N THR A 211 -27.77 -26.74 82.68
CA THR A 211 -27.47 -27.26 81.34
C THR A 211 -28.64 -27.03 80.38
N ILE A 212 -29.88 -27.27 80.82
CA ILE A 212 -31.10 -26.99 80.03
C ILE A 212 -31.25 -25.49 79.73
N ALA A 213 -30.96 -24.62 80.70
CA ALA A 213 -30.99 -23.18 80.48
C ALA A 213 -29.97 -22.76 79.42
N ASN A 214 -28.76 -23.32 79.46
CA ASN A 214 -27.69 -23.05 78.51
C ASN A 214 -28.02 -23.53 77.08
N MET A 215 -28.86 -24.57 76.91
CA MET A 215 -29.29 -25.05 75.60
C MET A 215 -30.26 -24.10 74.87
N LYS A 216 -30.91 -23.15 75.56
CA LYS A 216 -31.92 -22.27 74.93
C LYS A 216 -31.38 -21.43 73.78
N THR A 217 -30.24 -20.77 73.98
CA THR A 217 -29.65 -19.89 72.95
C THR A 217 -29.16 -20.71 71.74
N PRO A 218 -28.33 -21.77 71.91
CA PRO A 218 -27.93 -22.63 70.79
C PRO A 218 -29.10 -23.19 69.99
N VAL A 219 -30.16 -23.66 70.66
CA VAL A 219 -31.35 -24.21 69.99
C VAL A 219 -32.12 -23.13 69.23
N LYS A 220 -32.24 -21.92 69.81
CA LYS A 220 -32.88 -20.78 69.13
C LYS A 220 -32.07 -20.34 67.91
N ASP A 221 -30.76 -20.22 68.05
CA ASP A 221 -29.86 -19.80 66.97
C ASP A 221 -29.91 -20.83 65.82
N LEU A 222 -29.91 -22.12 66.15
CA LEU A 222 -30.06 -23.20 65.17
C LEU A 222 -31.43 -23.16 64.47
N ALA A 223 -32.52 -22.88 65.18
CA ALA A 223 -33.87 -22.82 64.60
C ALA A 223 -34.12 -21.54 63.78
N ALA A 224 -33.43 -20.44 64.09
CA ALA A 224 -33.54 -19.17 63.36
C ALA A 224 -32.59 -19.07 62.17
N SER A 225 -31.62 -19.96 62.05
CA SER A 225 -30.62 -19.91 60.98
C SER A 225 -31.18 -20.39 59.63
N PRO A 226 -30.71 -19.84 58.50
CA PRO A 226 -31.06 -20.30 57.17
C PRO A 226 -30.42 -21.67 56.91
N LEU A 227 -31.12 -22.71 57.36
CA LEU A 227 -30.74 -24.11 57.24
C LEU A 227 -31.12 -24.66 55.86
N VAL A 228 -30.42 -25.72 55.45
CA VAL A 228 -30.90 -26.57 54.34
C VAL A 228 -32.29 -27.12 54.70
N PRO A 229 -33.19 -27.30 53.71
CA PRO A 229 -34.57 -27.73 53.96
C PRO A 229 -34.67 -28.96 54.87
N GLU A 230 -33.77 -29.93 54.67
CA GLU A 230 -33.69 -31.19 55.42
C GLU A 230 -33.35 -30.98 56.91
N ALA A 231 -32.58 -29.94 57.24
CA ALA A 231 -32.20 -29.61 58.62
C ALA A 231 -33.22 -28.71 59.32
N SER A 232 -34.00 -27.94 58.56
CA SER A 232 -34.95 -26.95 59.11
C SER A 232 -36.06 -27.59 59.94
N GLU A 233 -36.67 -28.68 59.45
CA GLU A 233 -37.76 -29.35 60.17
C GLU A 233 -37.29 -30.00 61.48
N ALA A 234 -36.14 -30.69 61.46
CA ALA A 234 -35.57 -31.31 62.64
C ALA A 234 -35.16 -30.26 63.70
N SER A 235 -34.64 -29.10 63.26
CA SER A 235 -34.29 -27.98 64.13
C SER A 235 -35.51 -27.35 64.80
N ARG A 236 -36.63 -27.20 64.07
CA ARG A 236 -37.90 -26.72 64.65
C ARG A 236 -38.43 -27.68 65.72
N LYS A 237 -38.46 -28.99 65.43
CA LYS A 237 -38.88 -30.02 66.40
C LYS A 237 -37.97 -30.06 67.63
N LEU A 238 -36.68 -29.81 67.45
CA LEU A 238 -35.72 -29.72 68.56
C LEU A 238 -36.03 -28.53 69.50
N ALA A 239 -36.43 -27.38 68.95
CA ALA A 239 -36.88 -26.23 69.74
C ALA A 239 -38.19 -26.49 70.50
N GLU A 240 -39.14 -27.17 69.86
CA GLU A 240 -40.37 -27.65 70.51
C GLU A 240 -40.05 -28.59 71.70
N LYS A 241 -39.13 -29.55 71.50
CA LYS A 241 -38.70 -30.49 72.54
C LYS A 241 -37.98 -29.82 73.70
N LEU A 242 -37.11 -28.84 73.44
CA LEU A 242 -36.49 -28.09 74.53
C LEU A 242 -37.55 -27.35 75.38
N THR A 243 -38.58 -26.80 74.73
CA THR A 243 -39.69 -26.13 75.43
C THR A 243 -40.46 -27.09 76.33
N GLU A 244 -40.74 -28.30 75.82
CA GLU A 244 -41.35 -29.39 76.60
C GLU A 244 -40.50 -29.77 77.82
N ILE A 245 -39.20 -29.99 77.63
CA ILE A 245 -38.25 -30.34 78.72
C ILE A 245 -38.22 -29.25 79.79
N VAL A 246 -38.17 -27.97 79.40
CA VAL A 246 -38.20 -26.84 80.34
C VAL A 246 -39.49 -26.87 81.20
N GLY A 247 -40.64 -27.19 80.58
CA GLY A 247 -41.90 -27.34 81.30
C GLY A 247 -41.89 -28.50 82.28
N ILE A 248 -41.38 -29.67 81.88
CA ILE A 248 -41.27 -30.85 82.74
C ILE A 248 -40.36 -30.58 83.94
N ILE A 249 -39.22 -29.92 83.71
CA ILE A 249 -38.22 -29.64 84.75
C ILE A 249 -38.74 -28.61 85.76
N ARG A 250 -39.55 -27.65 85.31
CA ARG A 250 -40.28 -26.74 86.21
C ARG A 250 -41.26 -27.51 87.11
N ALA A 251 -42.04 -28.43 86.54
CA ALA A 251 -42.99 -29.25 87.30
C ALA A 251 -42.29 -30.15 88.35
N ILE A 252 -41.10 -30.69 88.02
CA ILE A 252 -40.27 -31.43 88.99
C ILE A 252 -39.83 -30.52 90.15
N ASN A 253 -39.42 -29.29 89.86
CA ASN A 253 -38.95 -28.35 90.88
C ASN A 253 -40.06 -27.84 91.82
N GLU A 254 -41.30 -27.76 91.34
CA GLU A 254 -42.44 -27.24 92.10
C GLU A 254 -43.21 -28.33 92.87
N SER A 255 -42.95 -29.61 92.56
CA SER A 255 -43.60 -30.75 93.20
C SER A 255 -42.90 -31.15 94.50
N TYR A 256 -43.68 -31.50 95.51
CA TYR A 256 -43.21 -32.17 96.73
C TYR A 256 -43.59 -33.66 96.76
N ASP A 257 -44.36 -34.14 95.77
CA ASP A 257 -44.76 -35.55 95.65
C ASP A 257 -43.69 -36.34 94.87
N MET A 258 -43.08 -37.31 95.56
CA MET A 258 -41.98 -38.10 95.03
C MET A 258 -42.39 -39.02 93.88
N LYS A 259 -43.66 -39.43 93.80
CA LYS A 259 -44.20 -40.21 92.69
C LYS A 259 -44.34 -39.34 91.44
N VAL A 260 -44.87 -38.13 91.60
CA VAL A 260 -44.98 -37.14 90.51
C VAL A 260 -43.60 -36.73 89.99
N ILE A 261 -42.63 -36.51 90.88
CA ILE A 261 -41.23 -36.23 90.52
C ILE A 261 -40.64 -37.38 89.70
N ALA A 262 -40.86 -38.64 90.12
CA ALA A 262 -40.35 -39.81 89.42
C ALA A 262 -40.97 -39.98 88.02
N GLU A 263 -42.28 -39.79 87.88
CA GLU A 263 -42.99 -39.82 86.60
C GLU A 263 -42.50 -38.72 85.66
N LYS A 264 -42.47 -37.47 86.13
CA LYS A 264 -42.01 -36.33 85.32
C LYS A 264 -40.54 -36.44 84.93
N ARG A 265 -39.70 -37.00 85.80
CA ARG A 265 -38.31 -37.29 85.44
C ARG A 265 -38.21 -38.32 84.31
N SER A 266 -39.04 -39.36 84.34
CA SER A 266 -39.11 -40.34 83.24
C SER A 266 -39.52 -39.65 81.93
N ASP A 267 -40.51 -38.75 81.98
CA ASP A 267 -40.91 -37.93 80.82
C ASP A 267 -39.73 -37.08 80.31
N ALA A 268 -38.98 -36.44 81.22
CA ALA A 268 -37.82 -35.61 80.86
C ALA A 268 -36.71 -36.43 80.18
N LEU A 269 -36.37 -37.60 80.71
CA LEU A 269 -35.37 -38.50 80.13
C LEU A 269 -35.78 -38.97 78.73
N LYS A 270 -37.07 -39.28 78.53
CA LYS A 270 -37.60 -39.62 77.21
C LYS A 270 -37.49 -38.45 76.23
N ALA A 271 -37.93 -37.26 76.64
CA ALA A 271 -37.85 -36.06 75.81
C ALA A 271 -36.40 -35.66 75.46
N LEU A 272 -35.46 -35.84 76.39
CA LEU A 272 -34.03 -35.64 76.14
C LEU A 272 -33.48 -36.66 75.14
N GLY A 273 -33.92 -37.93 75.21
CA GLY A 273 -33.58 -38.94 74.21
C GLY A 273 -34.08 -38.57 72.80
N GLU A 274 -35.32 -38.11 72.69
CA GLU A 274 -35.88 -37.60 71.42
C GLU A 274 -35.09 -36.36 70.92
N MET A 275 -34.70 -35.46 71.82
CA MET A 275 -33.88 -34.29 71.49
C MET A 275 -32.50 -34.68 70.97
N VAL A 276 -31.86 -35.72 71.51
CA VAL A 276 -30.61 -36.29 70.98
C VAL A 276 -30.80 -36.81 69.56
N THR A 277 -31.89 -37.53 69.27
CA THR A 277 -32.16 -38.03 67.92
C THR A 277 -32.44 -36.92 66.91
N LEU A 278 -33.12 -35.85 67.32
CA LEU A 278 -33.36 -34.68 66.46
C LEU A 278 -32.08 -33.91 66.20
N ALA A 279 -31.23 -33.73 67.21
CA ALA A 279 -29.91 -33.09 67.03
C ALA A 279 -29.04 -33.91 66.06
N ASP A 280 -29.07 -35.23 66.16
CA ASP A 280 -28.38 -36.14 65.25
C ASP A 280 -28.90 -36.02 63.81
N SER A 281 -30.23 -35.95 63.64
CA SER A 281 -30.87 -35.71 62.34
C SER A 281 -30.45 -34.38 61.71
N VAL A 282 -30.42 -33.29 62.50
CA VAL A 282 -29.90 -31.99 62.02
C VAL A 282 -28.45 -32.12 61.58
N ARG A 283 -27.59 -32.74 62.40
CA ARG A 283 -26.18 -32.94 62.06
C ARG A 283 -25.99 -33.78 60.81
N GLY A 284 -26.81 -34.82 60.62
CA GLY A 284 -26.82 -35.66 59.42
C GLY A 284 -27.09 -34.84 58.15
N ALA A 285 -28.15 -34.02 58.17
CA ALA A 285 -28.49 -33.12 57.06
C ALA A 285 -27.39 -32.07 56.80
N LEU A 286 -26.84 -31.47 57.84
CA LEU A 286 -25.75 -30.50 57.71
C LEU A 286 -24.45 -31.14 57.20
N ASN A 287 -24.12 -32.36 57.63
CA ASN A 287 -22.97 -33.10 57.10
C ASN A 287 -23.14 -33.40 55.61
N GLN A 288 -24.34 -33.78 55.17
CA GLN A 288 -24.61 -34.00 53.76
C GLN A 288 -24.44 -32.71 52.95
N ALA A 289 -24.98 -31.59 53.44
CA ALA A 289 -24.79 -30.28 52.81
C ALA A 289 -23.30 -29.87 52.73
N LEU A 290 -22.48 -30.22 53.74
CA LEU A 290 -21.03 -30.01 53.68
C LEU A 290 -20.37 -30.84 52.58
N ILE A 291 -20.77 -32.10 52.41
CA ILE A 291 -20.25 -32.98 51.35
C ILE A 291 -20.62 -32.41 49.98
N ASP A 292 -21.87 -32.03 49.78
CA ASP A 292 -22.37 -31.52 48.50
C ASP A 292 -21.70 -30.18 48.14
N GLY A 293 -21.55 -29.27 49.10
CA GLY A 293 -20.85 -28.01 48.87
C GLY A 293 -19.35 -28.20 48.60
N ASN A 294 -18.67 -29.11 49.31
CA ASN A 294 -17.26 -29.43 49.00
C ASN A 294 -17.11 -30.02 47.59
N ARG A 295 -18.06 -30.86 47.16
CA ARG A 295 -18.09 -31.40 45.80
C ARG A 295 -18.28 -30.29 44.76
N ALA A 296 -19.20 -29.35 45.01
CA ALA A 296 -19.41 -28.21 44.14
C ALA A 296 -18.16 -27.32 44.02
N VAL A 297 -17.39 -27.11 45.10
CA VAL A 297 -16.10 -26.40 45.05
C VAL A 297 -15.07 -27.15 44.21
N ALA A 298 -15.01 -28.48 44.33
CA ALA A 298 -14.11 -29.31 43.52
C ALA A 298 -14.49 -29.24 42.02
N ASP A 299 -15.78 -29.31 41.69
CA ASP A 299 -16.29 -29.19 40.33
C ASP A 299 -16.00 -27.79 39.75
N ASN A 300 -16.22 -26.72 40.53
CA ASN A 300 -15.84 -25.36 40.17
C ASN A 300 -14.34 -25.24 39.90
N THR A 301 -13.50 -25.81 40.76
CA THR A 301 -12.04 -25.79 40.58
C THR A 301 -11.65 -26.46 39.26
N ALA A 302 -12.21 -27.63 38.95
CA ALA A 302 -11.96 -28.32 37.68
C ALA A 302 -12.40 -27.49 36.47
N GLN A 303 -13.59 -26.88 36.52
CA GLN A 303 -14.09 -26.00 35.45
C GLN A 303 -13.22 -24.75 35.27
N LYS A 304 -12.73 -24.16 36.38
CA LYS A 304 -11.83 -23.01 36.34
C LYS A 304 -10.51 -23.36 35.67
N THR A 305 -9.91 -24.51 36.02
CA THR A 305 -8.67 -24.98 35.38
C THR A 305 -8.84 -25.11 33.86
N VAL A 306 -9.95 -25.71 33.41
CA VAL A 306 -10.27 -25.82 31.97
C VAL A 306 -10.44 -24.44 31.33
N ALA A 307 -11.15 -23.52 31.99
CA ALA A 307 -11.35 -22.16 31.48
C ALA A 307 -10.02 -21.39 31.33
N ILE A 308 -9.14 -21.47 32.34
CA ILE A 308 -7.82 -20.83 32.32
C ILE A 308 -6.95 -21.42 31.20
N ALA A 309 -6.85 -22.76 31.13
CA ALA A 309 -6.07 -23.43 30.10
C ALA A 309 -6.57 -23.11 28.68
N GLY A 310 -7.88 -23.02 28.50
CA GLY A 310 -8.48 -22.57 27.23
C GLY A 310 -8.15 -21.11 26.91
N ALA A 311 -8.19 -20.22 27.91
CA ALA A 311 -7.83 -18.80 27.72
C ALA A 311 -6.35 -18.63 27.36
N GLU A 312 -5.46 -19.41 27.99
CA GLU A 312 -4.03 -19.45 27.66
C GLU A 312 -3.79 -19.97 26.24
N SER A 313 -4.47 -21.05 25.85
CA SER A 313 -4.42 -21.60 24.50
C SER A 313 -4.86 -20.57 23.46
N ALA A 314 -5.93 -19.81 23.73
CA ALA A 314 -6.39 -18.74 22.86
C ALA A 314 -5.38 -17.58 22.75
N ARG A 315 -4.69 -17.21 23.83
CA ARG A 315 -3.61 -16.19 23.77
C ARG A 315 -2.40 -16.69 23.00
N ALA A 316 -1.99 -17.94 23.17
CA ALA A 316 -0.89 -18.55 22.42
C ALA A 316 -1.22 -18.63 20.92
N PHE A 317 -2.48 -18.98 20.60
CA PHE A 317 -3.01 -18.91 19.25
C PHE A 317 -2.92 -17.50 18.67
N GLY A 318 -3.38 -16.48 19.40
CA GLY A 318 -3.29 -15.07 18.97
C GLY A 318 -1.86 -14.61 18.70
N LYS A 319 -0.89 -14.99 19.54
CA LYS A 319 0.55 -14.73 19.29
C LYS A 319 1.04 -15.40 18.00
N SER A 320 0.59 -16.62 17.72
CA SER A 320 0.98 -17.35 16.53
C SER A 320 0.34 -16.76 15.27
N VAL A 321 -0.88 -16.25 15.36
CA VAL A 321 -1.51 -15.45 14.29
C VAL A 321 -0.67 -14.19 14.02
N ALA A 322 -0.21 -13.48 15.05
CA ALA A 322 0.66 -12.31 14.84
C ALA A 322 2.01 -12.68 14.17
N ALA A 323 2.65 -13.77 14.60
CA ALA A 323 3.88 -14.26 13.98
C ALA A 323 3.67 -14.69 12.53
N PHE A 324 2.57 -15.38 12.25
CA PHE A 324 2.16 -15.72 10.88
C PHE A 324 1.98 -14.48 10.00
N ASN A 325 1.35 -13.42 10.53
CA ASN A 325 1.18 -12.17 9.79
C ASN A 325 2.53 -11.54 9.39
N ALA A 326 3.51 -11.59 10.29
CA ALA A 326 4.85 -11.10 10.01
C ALA A 326 5.54 -11.91 8.89
N GLU A 327 5.35 -13.23 8.88
CA GLU A 327 5.92 -14.10 7.85
C GLU A 327 5.26 -13.88 6.48
N VAL A 328 3.94 -13.68 6.44
CA VAL A 328 3.22 -13.29 5.22
C VAL A 328 3.72 -11.94 4.69
N LEU A 329 3.96 -10.97 5.58
CA LEU A 329 4.53 -9.68 5.19
C LEU A 329 5.95 -9.84 4.63
N SER A 330 6.78 -10.68 5.26
CA SER A 330 8.12 -11.03 4.78
C SER A 330 8.07 -11.63 3.36
N TYR A 331 7.16 -12.59 3.13
CA TYR A 331 6.94 -13.14 1.79
C TYR A 331 6.53 -12.07 0.77
N ARG A 332 5.66 -11.12 1.14
CA ARG A 332 5.24 -10.04 0.22
C ARG A 332 6.37 -9.08 -0.12
N LEU A 333 7.30 -8.84 0.80
CA LEU A 333 8.45 -7.96 0.58
C LEU A 333 9.53 -8.65 -0.28
N THR A 334 9.80 -9.92 0.00
CA THR A 334 10.81 -10.72 -0.70
C THR A 334 10.24 -12.10 -1.03
N PRO A 335 9.45 -12.23 -2.12
CA PRO A 335 8.86 -13.50 -2.49
C PRO A 335 9.92 -14.53 -2.89
N GLY A 336 9.79 -15.74 -2.39
CA GLY A 336 10.69 -16.84 -2.69
C GLY A 336 10.23 -18.15 -2.07
N GLU A 337 10.84 -19.26 -2.50
CA GLU A 337 10.50 -20.60 -2.03
C GLU A 337 10.76 -20.76 -0.52
N GLU A 338 11.83 -20.15 -0.01
CA GLU A 338 12.20 -20.19 1.40
C GLU A 338 11.20 -19.43 2.28
N ALA A 339 10.77 -18.24 1.84
CA ALA A 339 9.74 -17.45 2.52
C ALA A 339 8.36 -18.12 2.44
N ALA A 340 8.00 -18.73 1.29
CA ALA A 340 6.75 -19.49 1.16
C ALA A 340 6.73 -20.69 2.12
N LYS A 341 7.86 -21.39 2.26
CA LYS A 341 8.01 -22.48 3.21
C LYS A 341 7.87 -22.01 4.66
N ALA A 342 8.47 -20.87 5.01
CA ALA A 342 8.34 -20.31 6.36
C ALA A 342 6.87 -20.02 6.72
N VAL A 343 6.08 -19.48 5.78
CA VAL A 343 4.64 -19.27 5.97
C VAL A 343 3.90 -20.61 6.11
N ALA A 344 4.23 -21.62 5.30
CA ALA A 344 3.64 -22.95 5.40
C ALA A 344 3.92 -23.63 6.75
N ASP A 345 5.13 -23.48 7.29
CA ASP A 345 5.50 -23.98 8.61
C ASP A 345 4.65 -23.30 9.71
N ARG A 346 4.39 -21.99 9.59
CA ARG A 346 3.49 -21.26 10.49
C ARG A 346 2.03 -21.71 10.38
N PHE A 347 1.56 -22.09 9.19
CA PHE A 347 0.24 -22.71 9.03
C PHE A 347 0.15 -24.05 9.76
N ALA A 348 1.19 -24.89 9.69
CA ALA A 348 1.23 -26.15 10.41
C ALA A 348 1.15 -25.92 11.93
N GLU A 349 1.89 -24.94 12.45
CA GLU A 349 1.81 -24.53 13.87
C GLU A 349 0.40 -24.07 14.25
N LEU A 350 -0.21 -23.19 13.46
CA LEU A 350 -1.59 -22.73 13.68
C LEU A 350 -2.59 -23.89 13.64
N GLY A 351 -2.41 -24.84 12.72
CA GLY A 351 -3.23 -26.05 12.61
C GLY A 351 -3.19 -26.91 13.89
N ILE A 352 -2.02 -27.07 14.50
CA ILE A 352 -1.87 -27.79 15.77
C ILE A 352 -2.64 -27.09 16.90
N MET A 353 -2.58 -25.75 16.96
CA MET A 353 -3.26 -24.96 18.00
C MET A 353 -4.76 -24.82 17.78
N THR A 354 -5.24 -25.01 16.55
CA THR A 354 -6.66 -24.88 16.15
C THR A 354 -7.55 -25.76 17.03
N LYS A 355 -7.16 -27.01 17.25
CA LYS A 355 -7.92 -27.94 18.08
C LYS A 355 -8.06 -27.45 19.52
N ALA A 356 -7.00 -26.92 20.11
CA ALA A 356 -7.04 -26.42 21.49
C ALA A 356 -8.02 -25.24 21.65
N VAL A 357 -8.13 -24.38 20.63
CA VAL A 357 -9.11 -23.29 20.60
C VAL A 357 -10.52 -23.82 20.35
N ALA A 358 -10.69 -24.76 19.42
CA ALA A 358 -12.00 -25.37 19.13
C ALA A 358 -12.56 -26.14 20.34
N ASP A 359 -11.72 -26.87 21.07
CA ASP A 359 -12.08 -27.64 22.26
C ASP A 359 -12.57 -26.74 23.41
N THR A 360 -12.36 -25.42 23.34
CA THR A 360 -12.96 -24.46 24.29
C THR A 360 -14.47 -24.30 24.12
N GLY A 361 -15.01 -24.65 22.95
CA GLY A 361 -16.42 -24.49 22.58
C GLY A 361 -16.87 -23.04 22.37
N VAL A 362 -15.98 -22.05 22.46
CA VAL A 362 -16.32 -20.63 22.27
C VAL A 362 -16.26 -20.24 20.79
N ALA A 363 -15.27 -20.75 20.07
CA ALA A 363 -15.11 -20.52 18.64
C ALA A 363 -14.22 -21.59 18.00
N ASP A 364 -14.42 -21.83 16.70
CA ASP A 364 -13.63 -22.75 15.90
C ASP A 364 -12.92 -22.00 14.75
N PRO A 365 -11.58 -21.87 14.79
CA PRO A 365 -10.83 -21.17 13.74
C PRO A 365 -10.53 -22.03 12.51
N THR A 366 -10.95 -23.30 12.46
CA THR A 366 -10.55 -24.25 11.41
C THR A 366 -10.89 -23.76 10.00
N SER A 367 -12.12 -23.31 9.76
CA SER A 367 -12.54 -22.80 8.43
C SER A 367 -11.73 -21.58 8.02
N THR A 368 -11.59 -20.61 8.93
CA THR A 368 -10.88 -19.36 8.66
C THR A 368 -9.39 -19.59 8.40
N ILE A 369 -8.75 -20.55 9.09
CA ILE A 369 -7.36 -20.94 8.79
C ILE A 369 -7.27 -21.56 7.40
N ALA A 370 -8.17 -22.48 7.06
CA ALA A 370 -8.18 -23.11 5.74
C ALA A 370 -8.40 -22.08 4.61
N GLU A 371 -9.30 -21.11 4.81
CA GLU A 371 -9.52 -19.99 3.88
C GLU A 371 -8.28 -19.09 3.76
N THR A 372 -7.59 -18.82 4.87
CA THR A 372 -6.33 -18.06 4.87
C THR A 372 -5.24 -18.81 4.10
N GLN A 373 -5.15 -20.14 4.29
CA GLN A 373 -4.18 -20.99 3.61
C GLN A 373 -4.44 -21.03 2.10
N ALA A 374 -5.69 -21.24 1.69
CA ALA A 374 -6.06 -21.21 0.27
C ALA A 374 -5.76 -19.84 -0.36
N SER A 375 -5.99 -18.74 0.38
CA SER A 375 -5.67 -17.38 -0.10
C SER A 375 -4.16 -17.15 -0.20
N PHE A 376 -3.36 -17.73 0.69
CA PHE A 376 -1.91 -17.68 0.61
C PHE A 376 -1.37 -18.52 -0.55
N ASP A 377 -1.89 -19.72 -0.77
CA ASP A 377 -1.52 -20.55 -1.92
C ASP A 377 -1.86 -19.86 -3.26
N ALA A 378 -3.00 -19.15 -3.30
CA ALA A 378 -3.37 -18.30 -4.42
C ALA A 378 -2.39 -17.12 -4.61
N LEU A 379 -1.96 -16.48 -3.52
CA LEU A 379 -0.94 -15.44 -3.55
C LEU A 379 0.40 -15.95 -4.10
N VAL A 380 0.85 -17.13 -3.66
CA VAL A 380 2.09 -17.75 -4.16
C VAL A 380 1.98 -18.06 -5.65
N THR A 381 0.85 -18.64 -6.06
CA THR A 381 0.57 -18.95 -7.46
C THR A 381 0.57 -17.68 -8.32
N ALA A 382 -0.13 -16.64 -7.87
CA ALA A 382 -0.19 -15.35 -8.57
C ALA A 382 1.18 -14.67 -8.64
N THR A 383 1.99 -14.77 -7.59
CA THR A 383 3.35 -14.21 -7.55
C THR A 383 4.28 -14.91 -8.54
N ASN A 384 4.22 -16.24 -8.62
CA ASN A 384 4.99 -17.01 -9.60
C ASN A 384 4.53 -16.69 -11.03
N ALA A 385 3.21 -16.61 -11.26
CA ALA A 385 2.64 -16.23 -12.55
C ALA A 385 3.05 -14.80 -12.95
N PHE A 386 3.10 -13.88 -11.99
CA PHE A 386 3.57 -12.51 -12.21
C PHE A 386 5.03 -12.45 -12.61
N VAL A 387 5.91 -13.24 -11.97
CA VAL A 387 7.33 -13.35 -12.36
C VAL A 387 7.48 -13.92 -13.79
N ALA A 388 6.67 -14.92 -14.14
CA ALA A 388 6.64 -15.47 -15.50
C ALA A 388 6.15 -14.43 -16.52
N ALA A 389 5.01 -13.79 -16.27
CA ALA A 389 4.43 -12.73 -17.11
C ALA A 389 5.38 -11.54 -17.28
N ARG A 390 6.12 -11.18 -16.22
CA ARG A 390 7.19 -10.18 -16.28
C ARG A 390 8.30 -10.56 -17.24
N THR A 391 8.75 -11.80 -17.18
CA THR A 391 9.83 -12.31 -18.03
C THR A 391 9.37 -12.34 -19.48
N GLU A 392 8.14 -12.81 -19.72
CA GLU A 392 7.51 -12.83 -21.04
C GLU A 392 7.31 -11.42 -21.60
N ALA A 393 6.79 -10.48 -20.82
CA ALA A 393 6.61 -9.09 -21.27
C ALA A 393 7.93 -8.42 -21.69
N ARG A 394 9.03 -8.69 -20.98
CA ARG A 394 10.36 -8.21 -21.38
C ARG A 394 10.83 -8.86 -22.68
N GLN A 395 10.70 -10.18 -22.79
CA GLN A 395 11.06 -10.91 -24.01
C GLN A 395 10.26 -10.42 -25.22
N GLN A 396 8.97 -10.16 -25.05
CA GLN A 396 8.11 -9.67 -26.12
C GLN A 396 8.37 -8.20 -26.47
N ALA A 397 8.74 -7.37 -25.49
CA ALA A 397 9.21 -6.01 -25.75
C ALA A 397 10.48 -6.03 -26.63
N ASP A 398 11.47 -6.84 -26.29
CA ASP A 398 12.71 -6.99 -27.07
C ASP A 398 12.44 -7.55 -28.48
N ALA A 399 11.51 -8.52 -28.60
CA ALA A 399 11.08 -9.07 -29.88
C ALA A 399 10.39 -8.02 -30.76
N ALA A 400 9.53 -7.18 -30.17
CA ALA A 400 8.85 -6.09 -30.88
C ALA A 400 9.84 -5.03 -31.37
N VAL A 401 10.81 -4.62 -30.54
CA VAL A 401 11.89 -3.70 -30.94
C VAL A 401 12.67 -4.30 -32.12
N THR A 402 13.12 -5.55 -32.00
CA THR A 402 13.91 -6.23 -33.03
C THR A 402 13.13 -6.35 -34.35
N ALA A 403 11.84 -6.72 -34.30
CA ALA A 403 11.01 -6.85 -35.48
C ALA A 403 10.86 -5.50 -36.21
N ILE A 404 10.70 -4.41 -35.47
CA ILE A 404 10.60 -3.05 -36.04
C ILE A 404 11.94 -2.61 -36.62
N GLU A 405 13.06 -2.83 -35.92
CA GLU A 405 14.40 -2.50 -36.43
C GLU A 405 14.69 -3.19 -37.77
N GLN A 406 14.27 -4.45 -37.93
CA GLN A 406 14.41 -5.17 -39.20
C GLN A 406 13.61 -4.52 -40.34
N VAL A 407 12.39 -4.05 -40.07
CA VAL A 407 11.58 -3.31 -41.05
C VAL A 407 12.27 -2.00 -41.45
N VAL A 408 12.77 -1.24 -40.46
CA VAL A 408 13.48 0.01 -40.70
C VAL A 408 14.75 -0.23 -41.52
N ALA A 409 15.56 -1.22 -41.14
CA ALA A 409 16.80 -1.56 -41.84
C ALA A 409 16.55 -1.96 -43.30
N ARG A 410 15.54 -2.81 -43.56
CA ARG A 410 15.16 -3.21 -44.92
C ARG A 410 14.63 -2.06 -45.76
N ARG A 411 13.87 -1.14 -45.17
CA ARG A 411 13.33 0.04 -45.88
C ARG A 411 14.42 1.07 -46.19
N VAL A 412 15.37 1.27 -45.27
CA VAL A 412 16.57 2.08 -45.54
C VAL A 412 17.43 1.47 -46.65
N GLN A 413 17.57 0.14 -46.68
CA GLN A 413 18.29 -0.58 -47.73
C GLN A 413 17.57 -0.57 -49.10
N SER A 414 16.23 -0.56 -49.09
CA SER A 414 15.40 -0.41 -50.30
C SER A 414 15.43 1.03 -50.84
N ALA A 415 15.54 2.02 -49.95
CA ALA A 415 15.72 3.42 -50.31
C ALA A 415 17.10 3.68 -50.95
N SER A 416 18.17 3.05 -50.44
CA SER A 416 19.53 3.20 -50.98
C SER A 416 19.70 2.54 -52.36
N THR A 417 19.07 1.39 -52.60
CA THR A 417 19.07 0.71 -53.92
C THR A 417 18.23 1.46 -54.98
N SER A 418 17.16 2.16 -54.58
CA SER A 418 16.44 3.08 -55.48
C SER A 418 17.27 4.31 -55.88
N GLN A 419 18.17 4.77 -55.00
CA GLN A 419 19.05 5.91 -55.30
C GLN A 419 20.11 5.58 -56.36
N THR A 420 20.64 4.36 -56.37
CA THR A 420 21.64 3.93 -57.38
C THR A 420 21.04 3.76 -58.77
N SER A 421 19.79 3.31 -58.90
CA SER A 421 19.13 3.18 -60.23
C SER A 421 18.72 4.54 -60.83
N SER A 422 18.45 5.54 -59.98
CA SER A 422 18.08 6.91 -60.40
C SER A 422 19.30 7.71 -60.90
N THR A 423 20.48 7.51 -60.32
CA THR A 423 21.71 8.20 -60.77
C THR A 423 22.21 7.69 -62.12
N TRP A 424 22.16 6.38 -62.38
CA TRP A 424 22.56 5.81 -63.67
C TRP A 424 21.63 6.24 -64.82
N THR A 425 20.33 6.35 -64.58
CA THR A 425 19.36 6.86 -65.58
C THR A 425 19.53 8.36 -65.84
N MET A 426 19.86 9.15 -64.80
CA MET A 426 20.18 10.57 -64.95
C MET A 426 21.47 10.78 -65.76
N MET A 427 22.53 10.01 -65.49
CA MET A 427 23.79 10.05 -66.26
C MET A 427 23.58 9.64 -67.72
N ALA A 428 22.83 8.56 -67.99
CA ALA A 428 22.56 8.11 -69.35
C ALA A 428 21.78 9.17 -70.17
N THR A 429 20.87 9.91 -69.52
CA THR A 429 20.08 10.97 -70.17
C THR A 429 20.94 12.19 -70.52
N VAL A 430 21.85 12.59 -69.63
CA VAL A 430 22.80 13.70 -69.87
C VAL A 430 23.79 13.34 -70.99
N VAL A 431 24.33 12.13 -70.97
CA VAL A 431 25.24 11.65 -72.03
C VAL A 431 24.53 11.56 -73.38
N GLY A 432 23.29 11.07 -73.42
CA GLY A 432 22.48 11.02 -74.64
C GLY A 432 22.20 12.41 -75.24
N ALA A 433 21.93 13.41 -74.40
CA ALA A 433 21.72 14.79 -74.84
C ALA A 433 22.99 15.41 -75.45
N LEU A 434 24.16 15.12 -74.88
CA LEU A 434 25.46 15.59 -75.38
C LEU A 434 25.80 15.00 -76.76
N VAL A 435 25.56 13.69 -76.95
CA VAL A 435 25.80 13.02 -78.25
C VAL A 435 24.91 13.60 -79.35
N LEU A 436 23.65 13.91 -79.03
CA LEU A 436 22.70 14.50 -80.00
C LEU A 436 23.10 15.94 -80.39
N ALA A 437 23.57 16.74 -79.42
CA ALA A 437 24.08 18.08 -79.68
C ALA A 437 25.30 18.06 -80.64
N CYS A 438 26.24 17.13 -80.43
CA CYS A 438 27.39 16.94 -81.30
C CYS A 438 27.01 16.50 -82.74
N ALA A 439 25.99 15.64 -82.89
CA ALA A 439 25.51 15.19 -84.19
C ALA A 439 24.86 16.32 -85.02
N ILE A 440 24.13 17.24 -84.35
CA ILE A 440 23.52 18.42 -84.99
C ILE A 440 24.59 19.41 -85.47
N ALA A 441 25.62 19.64 -84.65
CA ALA A 441 26.76 20.49 -85.03
C ALA A 441 27.49 19.96 -86.28
N PHE A 442 27.72 18.65 -86.36
CA PHE A 442 28.38 18.02 -87.51
C PHE A 442 27.56 18.12 -88.82
N ALA A 443 26.24 18.03 -88.73
CA ALA A 443 25.35 18.11 -89.90
C ALA A 443 25.31 19.51 -90.53
N LEU A 444 25.36 20.57 -89.71
CA LEU A 444 25.33 21.97 -90.17
C LEU A 444 26.60 22.35 -90.96
N THR A 445 27.77 21.85 -90.54
CA THR A 445 29.06 22.11 -91.18
C THR A 445 29.11 21.60 -92.64
N ARG A 446 28.49 20.44 -92.92
CA ARG A 446 28.58 19.79 -94.24
C ARG A 446 27.65 20.40 -95.31
N ILE A 447 26.63 21.16 -94.91
CA ILE A 447 25.62 21.74 -95.80
C ILE A 447 26.01 23.15 -96.26
N ILE A 448 26.86 23.83 -95.49
CA ILE A 448 27.26 25.23 -95.75
C ILE A 448 28.67 25.31 -96.37
N ALA A 449 29.60 24.43 -96.00
CA ALA A 449 31.01 24.56 -96.39
C ALA A 449 31.41 23.93 -97.75
N GLY A 450 30.58 23.04 -98.33
CA GLY A 450 30.92 22.28 -99.55
C GLY A 450 31.02 23.06 -100.88
N PRO A 451 30.21 24.09 -101.16
CA PRO A 451 30.26 24.82 -102.43
C PRO A 451 31.45 25.79 -102.57
N ILE A 452 32.20 26.06 -101.50
CA ILE A 452 33.31 27.02 -101.48
C ILE A 452 34.61 26.41 -102.05
N SER A 453 34.74 25.08 -102.04
CA SER A 453 35.92 24.35 -102.53
C SER A 453 36.07 24.30 -104.06
N GLY A 454 35.01 24.58 -104.83
CA GLY A 454 35.04 24.55 -106.30
C GLY A 454 35.58 25.83 -106.95
N LEU A 455 35.50 26.97 -106.24
CA LEU A 455 36.04 28.27 -106.68
C LEU A 455 37.55 28.39 -106.48
N THR A 456 38.13 27.58 -105.58
CA THR A 456 39.55 27.59 -105.23
C THR A 456 40.41 26.71 -106.14
N GLY A 457 39.82 25.77 -106.88
CA GLY A 457 40.55 24.87 -107.80
C GLY A 457 40.97 25.54 -109.11
N ALA A 458 40.16 26.46 -109.64
CA ALA A 458 40.49 27.20 -110.87
C ALA A 458 41.61 28.25 -110.65
N MET A 459 41.70 28.82 -109.44
CA MET A 459 42.77 29.75 -109.05
C MET A 459 44.13 29.06 -108.81
N ARG A 460 44.16 27.78 -108.42
CA ARG A 460 45.41 27.02 -108.22
C ARG A 460 46.10 26.66 -109.53
N ARG A 461 45.33 26.32 -110.56
CA ARG A 461 45.87 25.92 -111.87
C ARG A 461 46.52 27.09 -112.63
N LEU A 462 46.08 28.32 -112.36
CA LEU A 462 46.70 29.53 -112.89
C LEU A 462 47.94 29.96 -112.08
N ALA A 463 48.07 29.52 -110.82
CA ALA A 463 49.23 29.77 -109.96
C ALA A 463 50.43 28.85 -110.26
N ASP A 464 50.20 27.69 -110.90
CA ASP A 464 51.23 26.70 -111.29
C ASP A 464 51.82 26.93 -112.69
N GLY A 465 51.55 28.09 -113.32
CA GLY A 465 52.18 28.50 -114.58
C GLY A 465 51.53 27.96 -115.87
N ASP A 466 50.34 27.37 -115.76
CA ASP A 466 49.57 26.89 -116.92
C ASP A 466 48.75 28.05 -117.53
N THR A 467 49.14 28.52 -118.72
CA THR A 467 48.56 29.71 -119.38
C THR A 467 47.54 29.38 -120.46
N ASP A 468 47.13 28.12 -120.58
CA ASP A 468 46.10 27.69 -121.54
C ASP A 468 44.89 27.08 -120.80
N ILE A 469 44.12 27.95 -120.13
CA ILE A 469 42.92 27.53 -119.40
C ILE A 469 41.68 28.17 -120.01
N ASP A 470 40.87 27.33 -120.64
CA ASP A 470 39.57 27.64 -121.22
C ASP A 470 38.54 27.94 -120.10
N ILE A 471 38.22 29.22 -119.92
CA ILE A 471 37.18 29.68 -119.00
C ILE A 471 35.85 29.57 -119.72
N ASN A 472 35.33 28.35 -119.77
CA ASN A 472 34.00 28.11 -120.33
C ASN A 472 32.93 28.67 -119.37
N THR A 473 32.40 29.82 -119.78
CA THR A 473 31.31 30.54 -119.16
C THR A 473 30.01 30.02 -119.75
N SER A 474 29.32 29.12 -119.05
CA SER A 474 27.92 28.81 -119.39
C SER A 474 27.14 28.29 -118.19
N GLU A 475 26.09 29.06 -117.88
CA GLU A 475 24.93 28.76 -117.02
C GLU A 475 25.08 28.80 -115.49
N ARG A 476 25.51 29.95 -114.96
CA ARG A 476 25.16 30.39 -113.60
C ARG A 476 24.56 31.79 -113.62
N ARG A 477 23.42 31.96 -112.94
CA ARG A 477 22.61 33.20 -112.84
C ARG A 477 22.56 33.77 -111.42
N ASP A 478 23.56 33.47 -110.60
CA ASP A 478 23.71 33.99 -109.24
C ASP A 478 24.81 35.06 -109.17
N GLU A 479 24.89 35.72 -108.01
CA GLU A 479 25.79 36.83 -107.71
C GLU A 479 27.29 36.47 -107.81
N ILE A 480 27.61 35.18 -108.03
CA ILE A 480 28.97 34.64 -108.26
C ILE A 480 29.38 34.74 -109.75
N GLY A 481 28.44 34.86 -110.70
CA GLY A 481 28.73 35.09 -112.12
C GLY A 481 29.24 36.51 -112.45
N GLY A 482 28.91 37.50 -111.61
CA GLY A 482 29.35 38.90 -111.77
C GLY A 482 30.78 39.18 -111.30
N MET A 483 31.35 38.31 -110.46
CA MET A 483 32.71 38.48 -109.92
C MET A 483 33.81 38.03 -110.91
N LEU A 484 33.47 37.27 -111.96
CA LEU A 484 34.40 36.76 -112.98
C LEU A 484 34.90 37.83 -113.98
N ALA A 485 34.29 39.02 -114.01
CA ALA A 485 34.74 40.13 -114.86
C ALA A 485 35.84 41.01 -114.22
N ALA A 486 36.01 40.95 -112.90
CA ALA A 486 36.98 41.79 -112.16
C ALA A 486 38.39 41.15 -112.04
N VAL A 487 38.51 39.86 -112.36
CA VAL A 487 39.77 39.08 -112.32
C VAL A 487 40.73 39.44 -113.45
N ARG A 488 40.29 40.23 -114.44
CA ARG A 488 41.13 40.65 -115.58
C ARG A 488 42.10 41.79 -115.27
N VAL A 489 41.97 42.49 -114.12
CA VAL A 489 42.76 43.71 -113.80
C VAL A 489 43.72 43.54 -112.62
N PHE A 490 43.54 42.53 -111.77
CA PHE A 490 44.46 42.25 -110.65
C PHE A 490 45.63 41.30 -111.00
N ARG A 491 45.69 40.81 -112.24
CA ARG A 491 46.81 40.04 -112.81
C ARG A 491 48.15 40.76 -112.68
N ASP A 492 48.16 42.08 -112.59
CA ASP A 492 49.36 42.88 -112.82
C ASP A 492 50.02 43.48 -111.54
N ASN A 493 49.65 43.12 -110.29
CA ASN A 493 50.19 43.85 -109.11
C ASN A 493 50.54 43.10 -107.80
N ALA A 494 50.63 41.76 -107.72
CA ALA A 494 50.74 41.09 -106.41
C ALA A 494 51.73 39.91 -106.31
N VAL A 495 52.99 40.04 -106.76
CA VAL A 495 53.96 38.91 -106.70
C VAL A 495 55.07 39.00 -105.63
N GLU A 496 55.35 40.12 -104.96
CA GLU A 496 56.56 40.18 -104.09
C GLU A 496 56.32 40.13 -102.56
N ARG A 497 55.15 39.71 -102.05
CA ARG A 497 54.83 39.97 -100.62
C ARG A 497 54.21 38.85 -99.77
N LEU A 498 54.23 37.59 -100.21
CA LEU A 498 53.51 36.51 -99.52
C LEU A 498 54.31 35.21 -99.25
N HIS A 499 55.63 35.22 -99.35
CA HIS A 499 56.46 34.05 -99.00
C HIS A 499 57.03 34.04 -97.56
N LEU A 500 56.54 34.91 -96.68
CA LEU A 500 56.91 34.92 -95.25
C LEU A 500 55.75 34.63 -94.27
N ALA A 501 54.51 34.42 -94.73
CA ALA A 501 53.34 34.28 -93.84
C ALA A 501 53.02 32.84 -93.38
N GLU A 502 53.44 31.81 -94.13
CA GLU A 502 52.96 30.44 -93.94
C GLU A 502 53.70 29.67 -92.81
N ALA A 503 54.89 30.12 -92.42
CA ALA A 503 55.61 29.60 -91.25
C ALA A 503 55.03 30.14 -89.92
N THR A 504 54.46 31.35 -89.93
CA THR A 504 53.91 32.01 -88.74
C THR A 504 52.52 31.46 -88.37
N GLU A 505 51.72 31.04 -89.36
CA GLU A 505 50.31 30.63 -89.14
C GLU A 505 50.17 29.24 -88.50
N ARG A 506 51.06 28.27 -88.82
CA ARG A 506 51.07 26.95 -88.15
C ARG A 506 51.54 27.03 -86.69
N GLU A 507 52.47 27.93 -86.40
CA GLU A 507 52.91 28.18 -85.02
C GLU A 507 51.83 28.91 -84.22
N GLN A 508 51.13 29.87 -84.83
CA GLN A 508 49.99 30.57 -84.21
C GLN A 508 48.78 29.64 -83.96
N ALA A 509 48.44 28.73 -84.88
CA ALA A 509 47.34 27.78 -84.69
C ALA A 509 47.62 26.73 -83.58
N ALA A 510 48.87 26.26 -83.47
CA ALA A 510 49.29 25.37 -82.39
C ALA A 510 49.31 26.09 -81.04
N ARG A 511 49.78 27.35 -80.99
CA ARG A 511 49.70 28.21 -79.80
C ARG A 511 48.24 28.49 -79.40
N ALA A 512 47.36 28.79 -80.35
CA ALA A 512 45.94 29.04 -80.09
C ALA A 512 45.20 27.81 -79.54
N THR A 513 45.46 26.62 -80.09
CA THR A 513 44.85 25.36 -79.60
C THR A 513 45.35 25.02 -78.19
N ARG A 514 46.64 25.23 -77.93
CA ARG A 514 47.22 25.06 -76.59
C ARG A 514 46.63 26.05 -75.59
N GLN A 515 46.49 27.32 -75.99
CA GLN A 515 45.86 28.36 -75.17
C GLN A 515 44.41 27.99 -74.83
N GLN A 516 43.60 27.60 -75.82
CA GLN A 516 42.22 27.18 -75.58
C GLN A 516 42.11 25.97 -74.63
N ARG A 517 43.04 25.01 -74.72
CA ARG A 517 43.07 23.88 -73.79
C ARG A 517 43.46 24.29 -72.37
N VAL A 518 44.40 25.22 -72.23
CA VAL A 518 44.79 25.80 -70.94
C VAL A 518 43.63 26.61 -70.35
N ASP A 519 42.96 27.45 -71.14
CA ASP A 519 41.80 28.24 -70.71
C ASP A 519 40.64 27.34 -70.25
N ALA A 520 40.39 26.23 -70.95
CA ALA A 520 39.38 25.24 -70.56
C ALA A 520 39.74 24.55 -69.23
N LEU A 521 41.00 24.09 -69.08
CA LEU A 521 41.46 23.48 -67.81
C LEU A 521 41.42 24.47 -66.64
N ILE A 522 41.71 25.75 -66.88
CA ILE A 522 41.60 26.83 -65.89
C ILE A 522 40.13 27.06 -65.51
N ALA A 523 39.22 27.06 -66.48
CA ALA A 523 37.78 27.23 -66.24
C ALA A 523 37.18 26.06 -65.44
N ASP A 524 37.55 24.82 -65.77
CA ASP A 524 37.11 23.63 -65.06
C ASP A 524 37.67 23.63 -63.62
N PHE A 525 38.97 23.89 -63.46
CA PHE A 525 39.61 24.00 -62.15
C PHE A 525 38.97 25.11 -61.29
N ARG A 526 38.62 26.24 -61.90
CA ARG A 526 37.89 27.33 -61.24
C ARG A 526 36.53 26.86 -60.71
N GLY A 527 35.75 26.16 -61.55
CA GLY A 527 34.43 25.66 -61.18
C GLY A 527 34.50 24.66 -60.01
N GLU A 528 35.43 23.70 -60.07
CA GLU A 528 35.61 22.70 -59.02
C GLU A 528 36.01 23.33 -57.67
N ILE A 529 36.94 24.30 -57.69
CA ILE A 529 37.35 25.00 -56.46
C ILE A 529 36.26 25.92 -55.92
N GLU A 530 35.52 26.63 -56.79
CA GLU A 530 34.38 27.46 -56.36
C GLU A 530 33.31 26.60 -55.66
N GLU A 531 33.01 25.41 -56.17
CA GLU A 531 32.07 24.46 -55.56
C GLU A 531 32.59 23.93 -54.20
N LEU A 532 33.84 23.50 -54.13
CA LEU A 532 34.45 22.98 -52.90
C LEU A 532 34.52 24.06 -51.80
N VAL A 533 34.95 25.28 -52.13
CA VAL A 533 35.00 26.41 -51.19
C VAL A 533 33.60 26.80 -50.73
N SER A 534 32.62 26.80 -51.63
CA SER A 534 31.22 27.06 -51.28
C SER A 534 30.66 26.00 -50.34
N ALA A 535 30.97 24.73 -50.56
CA ALA A 535 30.56 23.63 -49.68
C ALA A 535 31.20 23.74 -48.29
N VAL A 536 32.51 24.05 -48.22
CA VAL A 536 33.23 24.25 -46.95
C VAL A 536 32.66 25.44 -46.18
N SER A 537 32.40 26.57 -46.85
CA SER A 537 31.81 27.75 -46.20
C SER A 537 30.37 27.50 -45.73
N SER A 538 29.57 26.76 -46.50
CA SER A 538 28.22 26.35 -46.08
C SER A 538 28.26 25.48 -44.82
N ASN A 539 29.16 24.48 -44.78
CA ASN A 539 29.31 23.60 -43.61
C ASN A 539 29.81 24.37 -42.38
N ALA A 540 30.75 25.30 -42.56
CA ALA A 540 31.25 26.16 -41.49
C ALA A 540 30.15 27.08 -40.94
N ASN A 541 29.32 27.69 -41.79
CA ASN A 541 28.17 28.49 -41.35
C ASN A 541 27.13 27.66 -40.58
N GLN A 542 26.91 26.41 -41.00
CA GLN A 542 26.00 25.50 -40.31
C GLN A 542 26.56 25.06 -38.95
N MET A 543 27.86 24.81 -38.84
CA MET A 543 28.54 24.56 -37.56
C MET A 543 28.48 25.79 -36.64
N GLU A 544 28.69 27.01 -37.16
CA GLU A 544 28.55 28.26 -36.40
C GLU A 544 27.12 28.43 -35.85
N THR A 545 26.10 28.13 -36.66
CA THR A 545 24.70 28.19 -36.21
C THR A 545 24.43 27.15 -35.12
N THR A 546 24.87 25.91 -35.32
CA THR A 546 24.72 24.82 -34.35
C THR A 546 25.42 25.15 -33.03
N ALA A 547 26.61 25.74 -33.08
CA ALA A 547 27.35 26.16 -31.90
C ALA A 547 26.64 27.27 -31.11
N ARG A 548 26.01 28.25 -31.79
CA ARG A 548 25.17 29.26 -31.14
C ARG A 548 23.95 28.65 -30.47
N ASP A 549 23.28 27.71 -31.14
CA ASP A 549 22.12 27.03 -30.58
C ASP A 549 22.49 26.21 -29.35
N LEU A 550 23.63 25.50 -29.39
CA LEU A 550 24.18 24.78 -28.24
C LEU A 550 24.49 25.72 -27.06
N ASN A 551 25.02 26.91 -27.33
CA ASN A 551 25.26 27.90 -26.26
C ASN A 551 23.96 28.40 -25.63
N ASN A 552 22.93 28.68 -26.43
CA ASN A 552 21.62 29.09 -25.93
C ASN A 552 20.95 27.98 -25.09
N ILE A 553 21.02 26.73 -25.57
CA ILE A 553 20.48 25.56 -24.84
C ILE A 553 21.24 25.37 -23.52
N ALA A 554 22.57 25.55 -23.53
CA ALA A 554 23.38 25.44 -22.33
C ALA A 554 23.04 26.55 -21.31
N GLU A 555 22.84 27.79 -21.74
CA GLU A 555 22.40 28.88 -20.87
C GLU A 555 21.02 28.61 -20.24
N GLU A 556 20.06 28.12 -21.02
CA GLU A 556 18.74 27.73 -20.49
C GLU A 556 18.88 26.57 -19.48
N ALA A 557 19.72 25.58 -19.78
CA ALA A 557 19.99 24.46 -18.88
C ALA A 557 20.59 24.94 -17.56
N VAL A 558 21.55 25.88 -17.57
CA VAL A 558 22.10 26.49 -16.34
C VAL A 558 20.99 27.14 -15.52
N GLN A 559 20.12 27.95 -16.13
CA GLN A 559 19.02 28.59 -15.40
C GLN A 559 18.07 27.56 -14.77
N ARG A 560 17.69 26.53 -15.52
CA ARG A 560 16.82 25.45 -15.02
C ARG A 560 17.47 24.65 -13.89
N THR A 561 18.77 24.36 -13.99
CA THR A 561 19.51 23.70 -12.90
C THR A 561 19.53 24.54 -11.64
N GLY A 562 19.71 25.86 -11.75
CA GLY A 562 19.64 26.77 -10.59
C GLY A 562 18.27 26.74 -9.89
N VAL A 563 17.17 26.71 -10.66
CA VAL A 563 15.82 26.56 -10.11
C VAL A 563 15.64 25.19 -9.43
N ALA A 564 16.15 24.11 -10.02
CA ALA A 564 16.08 22.77 -9.46
C ALA A 564 16.88 22.62 -8.16
N THR A 565 18.06 23.25 -8.06
CA THR A 565 18.85 23.31 -6.82
C THR A 565 18.06 24.00 -5.71
N ASN A 566 17.53 25.20 -5.97
CA ASN A 566 16.76 25.94 -4.95
C ASN A 566 15.52 25.15 -4.48
N ALA A 567 14.79 24.53 -5.40
CA ALA A 567 13.64 23.71 -5.06
C ALA A 567 14.03 22.47 -4.22
N SER A 568 15.20 21.89 -4.48
CA SER A 568 15.72 20.75 -3.71
C SER A 568 16.17 21.16 -2.31
N ASP A 569 16.77 22.35 -2.17
CA ASP A 569 17.14 22.93 -0.86
C ASP A 569 15.90 23.24 -0.01
N ASP A 570 14.88 23.85 -0.61
CA ASP A 570 13.59 24.13 0.05
C ASP A 570 12.89 22.83 0.50
N ALA A 571 12.92 21.79 -0.35
CA ALA A 571 12.39 20.48 -0.03
C ALA A 571 13.17 19.83 1.13
N SER A 572 14.50 19.92 1.13
CA SER A 572 15.37 19.40 2.20
C SER A 572 15.03 20.06 3.55
N SER A 573 14.89 21.39 3.56
CA SER A 573 14.50 22.14 4.77
C SER A 573 13.10 21.76 5.27
N SER A 574 12.15 21.59 4.34
CA SER A 574 10.78 21.15 4.68
C SER A 574 10.78 19.75 5.29
N VAL A 575 11.57 18.83 4.73
CA VAL A 575 11.70 17.46 5.23
C VAL A 575 12.36 17.42 6.61
N GLN A 576 13.41 18.22 6.86
CA GLN A 576 13.99 18.36 8.19
C GLN A 576 12.98 18.87 9.22
N THR A 577 12.11 19.79 8.83
CA THR A 577 11.03 20.29 9.68
C THR A 577 10.03 19.18 10.02
N VAL A 578 9.66 18.35 9.03
CA VAL A 578 8.79 17.18 9.25
C VAL A 578 9.45 16.16 10.17
N ALA A 579 10.75 15.89 10.00
CA ALA A 579 11.49 14.98 10.87
C ALA A 579 11.51 15.47 12.33
N ALA A 580 11.78 16.76 12.55
CA ALA A 580 11.76 17.37 13.88
C ALA A 580 10.36 17.29 14.51
N ALA A 581 9.30 17.58 13.74
CA ALA A 581 7.93 17.45 14.21
C ALA A 581 7.56 16.00 14.57
N ALA A 582 8.05 15.02 13.80
CA ALA A 582 7.85 13.60 14.08
C ALA A 582 8.58 13.17 15.37
N GLU A 583 9.80 13.67 15.62
CA GLU A 583 10.51 13.45 16.88
C GLU A 583 9.78 14.05 18.10
N GLU A 584 9.26 15.27 17.98
CA GLU A 584 8.43 15.89 19.02
C GLU A 584 7.14 15.11 19.27
N MET A 585 6.47 14.65 18.21
CA MET A 585 5.30 13.77 18.33
C MET A 585 5.65 12.45 19.02
N ALA A 586 6.79 11.83 18.69
CA ALA A 586 7.23 10.60 19.34
C ALA A 586 7.44 10.79 20.85
N ALA A 587 8.06 11.92 21.24
CA ALA A 587 8.21 12.29 22.65
C ALA A 587 6.85 12.51 23.33
N SER A 588 5.90 13.18 22.65
CA SER A 588 4.55 13.39 23.16
C SER A 588 3.79 12.07 23.35
N ILE A 589 3.86 11.17 22.37
CA ILE A 589 3.25 9.82 22.43
C ILE A 589 3.84 9.01 23.59
N ALA A 590 5.16 9.07 23.82
CA ALA A 590 5.79 8.40 24.94
C ALA A 590 5.28 8.92 26.30
N GLU A 591 5.11 10.23 26.45
CA GLU A 591 4.54 10.82 27.67
C GLU A 591 3.07 10.46 27.83
N ILE A 592 2.25 10.51 26.77
CA ILE A 592 0.84 10.09 26.84
C ILE A 592 0.75 8.61 27.23
N SER A 593 1.61 7.74 26.69
CA SER A 593 1.69 6.34 27.07
C SER A 593 1.94 6.17 28.58
N ARG A 594 2.90 6.93 29.12
CA ARG A 594 3.18 6.96 30.57
C ARG A 594 1.98 7.46 31.39
N GLN A 595 1.28 8.48 30.93
CA GLN A 595 0.08 9.01 31.59
C GLN A 595 -1.07 8.00 31.60
N VAL A 596 -1.25 7.28 30.50
CA VAL A 596 -2.25 6.21 30.39
C VAL A 596 -1.94 5.07 31.36
N GLU A 597 -0.67 4.67 31.50
CA GLU A 597 -0.27 3.66 32.48
C GLU A 597 -0.58 4.10 33.93
N ILE A 598 -0.35 5.38 34.25
CA ILE A 598 -0.70 5.96 35.55
C ILE A 598 -2.22 5.98 35.74
N ALA A 599 -2.99 6.32 34.71
CA ALA A 599 -4.44 6.30 34.74
C ALA A 599 -4.96 4.88 35.02
N THR A 600 -4.47 3.85 34.33
CA THR A 600 -4.83 2.45 34.57
C THR A 600 -4.55 2.05 36.02
N LYS A 601 -3.37 2.36 36.56
CA LYS A 601 -3.03 2.09 37.96
C LYS A 601 -3.96 2.80 38.95
N THR A 602 -4.41 4.01 38.61
CA THR A 602 -5.34 4.80 39.42
C THR A 602 -6.74 4.19 39.40
N VAL A 603 -7.22 3.76 38.24
CA VAL A 603 -8.51 3.06 38.08
C VAL A 603 -8.51 1.75 38.85
N ASP A 604 -7.43 0.96 38.77
CA ASP A 604 -7.27 -0.27 39.55
C ASP A 604 -7.32 -0.02 41.07
N ALA A 605 -6.66 1.05 41.53
CA ALA A 605 -6.70 1.44 42.93
C ALA A 605 -8.10 1.90 43.36
N ALA A 606 -8.78 2.69 42.53
CA ALA A 606 -10.14 3.16 42.77
C ALA A 606 -11.15 2.00 42.81
N SER A 607 -11.04 1.05 41.87
CA SER A 607 -11.89 -0.15 41.81
C SER A 607 -11.72 -1.02 43.07
N ARG A 608 -10.48 -1.25 43.51
CA ARG A 608 -10.20 -1.96 44.78
C ARG A 608 -10.76 -1.23 45.99
N ASN A 609 -10.62 0.10 46.05
CA ASN A 609 -11.16 0.89 47.16
C ASN A 609 -12.69 0.88 47.18
N ALA A 610 -13.35 0.93 46.02
CA ALA A 610 -14.80 0.79 45.90
C ALA A 610 -15.26 -0.58 46.42
N GLN A 611 -14.55 -1.65 46.06
CA GLN A 611 -14.83 -3.00 46.55
C GLN A 611 -14.69 -3.11 48.08
N ILE A 612 -13.58 -2.62 48.65
CA ILE A 612 -13.37 -2.59 50.11
C ILE A 612 -14.48 -1.79 50.81
N THR A 613 -14.90 -0.68 50.22
CA THR A 613 -15.97 0.16 50.79
C THR A 613 -17.31 -0.57 50.73
N ASN A 614 -17.62 -1.25 49.63
CA ASN A 614 -18.81 -2.08 49.49
C ASN A 614 -18.86 -3.15 50.58
N ASP A 615 -17.74 -3.84 50.85
CA ASP A 615 -17.67 -4.89 51.86
C ASP A 615 -17.90 -4.33 53.29
N LYS A 616 -17.34 -3.15 53.60
CA LYS A 616 -17.58 -2.48 54.89
C LYS A 616 -19.02 -2.04 55.07
N ILE A 617 -19.64 -1.49 54.03
CA ILE A 617 -21.04 -1.07 54.07
C ILE A 617 -21.98 -2.28 54.15
N ALA A 618 -21.66 -3.38 53.48
CA ALA A 618 -22.38 -4.64 53.64
C ALA A 618 -22.34 -5.14 55.10
N GLY A 619 -21.19 -5.04 55.76
CA GLY A 619 -21.06 -5.32 57.19
C GLY A 619 -21.90 -4.40 58.09
N LEU A 620 -22.00 -3.12 57.75
CA LEU A 620 -22.90 -2.18 58.46
C LEU A 620 -24.37 -2.54 58.27
N ALA A 621 -24.78 -2.94 57.06
CA ALA A 621 -26.15 -3.37 56.79
C ALA A 621 -26.53 -4.61 57.62
N GLU A 622 -25.60 -5.55 57.74
CA GLU A 622 -25.76 -6.74 58.56
C GLU A 622 -25.86 -6.37 60.06
N ALA A 623 -24.99 -5.48 60.54
CA ALA A 623 -25.03 -5.01 61.93
C ALA A 623 -26.36 -4.28 62.25
N ALA A 624 -26.83 -3.41 61.35
CA ALA A 624 -28.12 -2.73 61.50
C ALA A 624 -29.29 -3.71 61.55
N THR A 625 -29.26 -4.78 60.74
CA THR A 625 -30.25 -5.87 60.79
C THR A 625 -30.27 -6.54 62.15
N ARG A 626 -29.10 -6.93 62.69
CA ARG A 626 -29.02 -7.54 64.03
C ARG A 626 -29.51 -6.60 65.14
N ILE A 627 -29.25 -5.29 65.03
CA ILE A 627 -29.78 -4.31 65.98
C ILE A 627 -31.31 -4.24 65.87
N GLY A 628 -31.87 -4.27 64.65
CA GLY A 628 -33.32 -4.34 64.43
C GLY A 628 -33.98 -5.55 65.08
N ASP A 629 -33.32 -6.72 65.03
CA ASP A 629 -33.78 -7.93 65.70
C ASP A 629 -33.80 -7.78 67.23
N VAL A 630 -32.76 -7.15 67.79
CA VAL A 630 -32.67 -6.85 69.24
C VAL A 630 -33.75 -5.86 69.66
N VAL A 631 -33.97 -4.79 68.89
CA VAL A 631 -35.01 -3.79 69.18
C VAL A 631 -36.40 -4.43 69.15
N SER A 632 -36.67 -5.30 68.16
CA SER A 632 -37.92 -6.05 68.08
C SER A 632 -38.13 -6.96 69.30
N LEU A 633 -37.06 -7.60 69.78
CA LEU A 633 -37.12 -8.40 71.01
C LEU A 633 -37.42 -7.55 72.24
N ILE A 634 -36.78 -6.37 72.38
CA ILE A 634 -37.03 -5.46 73.52
C ILE A 634 -38.48 -4.97 73.48
N GLN A 635 -39.01 -4.65 72.30
CA GLN A 635 -40.40 -4.23 72.14
C GLN A 635 -41.38 -5.33 72.58
N ALA A 636 -41.12 -6.59 72.19
CA ALA A 636 -41.90 -7.74 72.66
C ALA A 636 -41.83 -7.92 74.19
N ILE A 637 -40.66 -7.69 74.80
CA ILE A 637 -40.49 -7.73 76.26
C ILE A 637 -41.28 -6.60 76.93
N ALA A 638 -41.26 -5.38 76.36
CA ALA A 638 -42.00 -4.25 76.88
C ALA A 638 -43.52 -4.49 76.83
N GLU A 639 -44.04 -5.03 75.72
CA GLU A 639 -45.45 -5.44 75.60
C GLU A 639 -45.84 -6.52 76.63
N GLN A 640 -44.99 -7.54 76.78
CA GLN A 640 -45.21 -8.59 77.77
C GLN A 640 -45.19 -8.05 79.21
N THR A 641 -44.27 -7.12 79.49
CA THR A 641 -44.15 -6.48 80.81
C THR A 641 -45.37 -5.60 81.10
N ASN A 642 -45.88 -4.88 80.10
CA ASN A 642 -47.11 -4.10 80.21
C ASN A 642 -48.32 -5.01 80.51
N LEU A 643 -48.43 -6.16 79.85
CA LEU A 643 -49.47 -7.16 80.12
C LEU A 643 -49.36 -7.77 81.52
N LEU A 644 -48.15 -8.10 81.99
CA LEU A 644 -47.91 -8.60 83.34
C LEU A 644 -48.24 -7.55 84.41
N ALA A 645 -47.85 -6.30 84.19
CA ALA A 645 -48.14 -5.18 85.06
C ALA A 645 -49.65 -4.88 85.13
N LEU A 646 -50.35 -5.02 84.00
CA LEU A 646 -51.81 -4.92 83.95
C LEU A 646 -52.48 -6.01 84.78
N ASN A 647 -52.06 -7.27 84.62
CA ASN A 647 -52.58 -8.38 85.42
C ASN A 647 -52.31 -8.18 86.92
N ALA A 648 -51.12 -7.68 87.29
CA ALA A 648 -50.79 -7.35 88.67
C ALA A 648 -51.65 -6.20 89.22
N THR A 649 -51.97 -5.20 88.40
CA THR A 649 -52.86 -4.09 88.79
C THR A 649 -54.29 -4.59 89.04
N ILE A 650 -54.77 -5.53 88.20
CA ILE A 650 -56.08 -6.18 88.38
C ILE A 650 -56.12 -6.95 89.70
N GLU A 651 -55.11 -7.76 89.99
CA GLU A 651 -55.09 -8.57 91.21
C GLU A 651 -54.88 -7.72 92.47
N ALA A 652 -54.09 -6.64 92.38
CA ALA A 652 -53.94 -5.65 93.44
C ALA A 652 -55.27 -4.92 93.73
N ALA A 653 -56.06 -4.60 92.70
CA ALA A 653 -57.41 -4.04 92.87
C ALA A 653 -58.37 -5.05 93.50
N ARG A 654 -58.21 -6.34 93.19
CA ARG A 654 -59.01 -7.44 93.76
C ARG A 654 -58.74 -7.67 95.25
N ALA A 655 -57.52 -7.39 95.70
CA ALA A 655 -57.12 -7.47 97.11
C ALA A 655 -57.60 -6.30 98.00
N GLY A 656 -58.25 -5.28 97.42
CA GLY A 656 -58.82 -4.14 98.17
C GLY A 656 -57.77 -3.26 98.87
N GLU A 657 -58.02 -2.83 100.11
CA GLU A 657 -57.11 -1.94 100.88
C GLU A 657 -55.70 -2.54 101.07
N ALA A 658 -55.59 -3.87 101.18
CA ALA A 658 -54.30 -4.55 101.37
C ALA A 658 -53.39 -4.51 100.11
N GLY A 659 -53.98 -4.28 98.93
CA GLY A 659 -53.28 -4.28 97.64
C GLY A 659 -52.78 -2.90 97.18
N LYS A 660 -53.08 -1.81 97.90
CA LYS A 660 -52.77 -0.42 97.44
C LYS A 660 -51.29 -0.19 97.11
N GLY A 661 -50.36 -0.69 97.92
CA GLY A 661 -48.93 -0.57 97.67
C GLY A 661 -48.48 -1.32 96.40
N PHE A 662 -49.03 -2.52 96.17
CA PHE A 662 -48.79 -3.30 94.97
C PHE A 662 -49.40 -2.65 93.72
N ALA A 663 -50.58 -2.04 93.84
CA ALA A 663 -51.24 -1.33 92.73
C ALA A 663 -50.41 -0.15 92.22
N VAL A 664 -49.76 0.61 93.13
CA VAL A 664 -48.87 1.72 92.74
C VAL A 664 -47.65 1.21 91.98
N VAL A 665 -46.98 0.17 92.49
CA VAL A 665 -45.81 -0.43 91.82
C VAL A 665 -46.20 -1.02 90.46
N ALA A 666 -47.33 -1.72 90.37
CA ALA A 666 -47.81 -2.29 89.10
C ALA A 666 -48.13 -1.19 88.07
N SER A 667 -48.73 -0.07 88.50
CA SER A 667 -48.98 1.08 87.62
C SER A 667 -47.67 1.74 87.15
N GLU A 668 -46.66 1.83 88.02
CA GLU A 668 -45.35 2.39 87.67
C GLU A 668 -44.62 1.50 86.65
N VAL A 669 -44.60 0.18 86.88
CA VAL A 669 -44.04 -0.80 85.93
C VAL A 669 -44.78 -0.75 84.60
N LYS A 670 -46.10 -0.59 84.61
CA LYS A 670 -46.91 -0.42 83.39
C LYS A 670 -46.53 0.84 82.62
N SER A 671 -46.33 1.96 83.34
CA SER A 671 -45.88 3.23 82.76
C SER A 671 -44.50 3.10 82.12
N LEU A 672 -43.52 2.51 82.83
CA LEU A 672 -42.17 2.24 82.32
C LEU A 672 -42.19 1.32 81.10
N ALA A 673 -43.04 0.29 81.10
CA ALA A 673 -43.18 -0.62 79.96
C ALA A 673 -43.71 0.10 78.72
N ASN A 674 -44.72 0.97 78.87
CA ASN A 674 -45.22 1.81 77.76
C ASN A 674 -44.18 2.81 77.27
N GLN A 675 -43.43 3.46 78.17
CA GLN A 675 -42.32 4.34 77.80
C GLN A 675 -41.22 3.58 77.03
N THR A 676 -40.89 2.37 77.48
CA THR A 676 -39.91 1.50 76.83
C THR A 676 -40.38 1.09 75.44
N GLY A 677 -41.65 0.68 75.30
CA GLY A 677 -42.25 0.33 74.00
C GLY A 677 -42.22 1.48 73.01
N LYS A 678 -42.55 2.69 73.46
CA LYS A 678 -42.49 3.90 72.62
C LYS A 678 -41.05 4.24 72.22
N ALA A 679 -40.10 4.12 73.15
CA ALA A 679 -38.69 4.33 72.85
C ALA A 679 -38.14 3.28 71.86
N THR A 680 -38.59 2.02 71.95
CA THR A 680 -38.22 0.99 70.96
C THR A 680 -38.83 1.24 69.59
N GLU A 681 -40.06 1.77 69.48
CA GLU A 681 -40.63 2.19 68.19
C GLU A 681 -39.79 3.30 67.54
N GLU A 682 -39.38 4.31 68.32
CA GLU A 682 -38.53 5.39 67.82
C GLU A 682 -37.16 4.87 67.36
N ILE A 683 -36.53 3.95 68.12
CA ILE A 683 -35.27 3.31 67.72
C ILE A 683 -35.47 2.44 66.47
N ALA A 684 -36.56 1.69 66.37
CA ALA A 684 -36.86 0.86 65.20
C ALA A 684 -36.95 1.72 63.92
N ALA A 685 -37.60 2.89 64.01
CA ALA A 685 -37.65 3.85 62.91
C ALA A 685 -36.25 4.36 62.51
N GLN A 686 -35.37 4.62 63.49
CA GLN A 686 -33.98 5.03 63.22
C GLN A 686 -33.16 3.91 62.57
N ILE A 687 -33.32 2.66 63.02
CA ILE A 687 -32.65 1.50 62.41
C ILE A 687 -33.12 1.30 60.97
N HIS A 688 -34.42 1.44 60.70
CA HIS A 688 -34.93 1.38 59.34
C HIS A 688 -34.34 2.48 58.45
N ALA A 689 -34.22 3.72 58.95
CA ALA A 689 -33.58 4.81 58.21
C ALA A 689 -32.09 4.53 57.92
N ILE A 690 -31.36 3.93 58.88
CA ILE A 690 -29.98 3.48 58.68
C ILE A 690 -29.91 2.39 57.61
N GLN A 691 -30.76 1.37 57.68
CA GLN A 691 -30.81 0.28 56.69
C GLN A 691 -31.07 0.82 55.28
N GLN A 692 -32.03 1.73 55.12
CA GLN A 692 -32.32 2.38 53.85
C GLN A 692 -31.10 3.17 53.34
N SER A 693 -30.51 4.03 54.16
CA SER A 693 -29.32 4.82 53.79
C SER A 693 -28.14 3.93 53.40
N THR A 694 -27.99 2.78 54.07
CA THR A 694 -26.94 1.80 53.78
C THR A 694 -27.20 1.12 52.44
N SER A 695 -28.46 0.79 52.11
CA SER A 695 -28.86 0.24 50.81
C SER A 695 -28.63 1.21 49.65
N GLU A 696 -28.95 2.49 49.86
CA GLU A 696 -28.67 3.56 48.90
C GLU A 696 -27.14 3.69 48.67
N ALA A 697 -26.34 3.66 49.74
CA ALA A 697 -24.88 3.69 49.63
C ALA A 697 -24.29 2.49 48.88
N VAL A 698 -24.79 1.27 49.10
CA VAL A 698 -24.38 0.08 48.31
C VAL A 698 -24.69 0.27 46.84
N SER A 699 -25.86 0.81 46.50
CA SER A 699 -26.25 1.05 45.11
C SER A 699 -25.34 2.07 44.43
N ALA A 700 -25.03 3.18 45.11
CA ALA A 700 -24.10 4.19 44.61
C ALA A 700 -22.68 3.63 44.40
N ILE A 701 -22.20 2.76 45.30
CA ILE A 701 -20.88 2.14 45.14
C ILE A 701 -20.87 1.18 43.94
N ARG A 702 -21.93 0.42 43.70
CA ARG A 702 -22.03 -0.45 42.51
C ARG A 702 -21.97 0.35 41.21
N GLU A 703 -22.61 1.51 41.17
CA GLU A 703 -22.55 2.42 40.02
C GLU A 703 -21.14 2.98 39.81
N ILE A 704 -20.43 3.33 40.90
CA ILE A 704 -19.01 3.71 40.85
C ILE A 704 -18.16 2.56 40.28
N THR A 705 -18.35 1.32 40.76
CA THR A 705 -17.62 0.15 40.26
C THR A 705 -17.87 -0.09 38.77
N ALA A 706 -19.13 0.04 38.32
CA ALA A 706 -19.48 -0.08 36.90
C ALA A 706 -18.78 1.01 36.06
N THR A 707 -18.83 2.26 36.53
CA THR A 707 -18.14 3.40 35.89
C THR A 707 -16.64 3.17 35.81
N MET A 708 -16.00 2.66 36.88
CA MET A 708 -14.57 2.34 36.86
C MET A 708 -14.23 1.24 35.83
N GLY A 709 -15.12 0.26 35.63
CA GLY A 709 -14.96 -0.75 34.57
C GLY A 709 -15.04 -0.16 33.15
N GLU A 710 -15.93 0.80 32.92
CA GLU A 710 -16.00 1.53 31.64
C GLU A 710 -14.75 2.39 31.39
N VAL A 711 -14.26 3.05 32.44
CA VAL A 711 -13.01 3.83 32.37
C VAL A 711 -11.83 2.91 32.08
N ASP A 712 -11.73 1.75 32.73
CA ASP A 712 -10.67 0.77 32.46
C ASP A 712 -10.68 0.31 31.00
N SER A 713 -11.85 -0.10 30.49
CA SER A 713 -12.00 -0.49 29.08
C SER A 713 -11.62 0.63 28.11
N SER A 714 -11.98 1.88 28.41
CA SER A 714 -11.65 3.04 27.57
C SER A 714 -10.15 3.33 27.59
N THR A 715 -9.52 3.21 28.76
CA THR A 715 -8.08 3.41 28.95
C THR A 715 -7.29 2.34 28.18
N GLY A 716 -7.76 1.09 28.17
CA GLY A 716 -7.21 0.01 27.35
C GLY A 716 -7.30 0.27 25.85
N ALA A 717 -8.42 0.82 25.36
CA ALA A 717 -8.57 1.19 23.95
C ALA A 717 -7.62 2.33 23.55
N ILE A 718 -7.47 3.35 24.41
CA ILE A 718 -6.53 4.46 24.20
C ILE A 718 -5.09 3.94 24.14
N ALA A 719 -4.70 3.02 25.04
CA ALA A 719 -3.37 2.42 25.04
C ALA A 719 -3.04 1.73 23.69
N HIS A 720 -4.00 1.00 23.12
CA HIS A 720 -3.85 0.41 21.79
C HIS A 720 -3.64 1.45 20.69
N SER A 721 -4.44 2.52 20.67
CA SER A 721 -4.30 3.60 19.69
C SER A 721 -2.97 4.35 19.80
N ILE A 722 -2.44 4.52 21.01
CA ILE A 722 -1.13 5.17 21.23
C ILE A 722 0.01 4.32 20.65
N ILE A 723 -0.04 2.99 20.78
CA ILE A 723 0.97 2.10 20.19
C ILE A 723 0.94 2.24 18.66
N GLU A 724 -0.25 2.25 18.05
CA GLU A 724 -0.41 2.43 16.60
C GLU A 724 0.09 3.81 16.13
N GLN A 725 -0.23 4.88 16.85
CA GLN A 725 0.30 6.22 16.59
C GLN A 725 1.84 6.29 16.73
N GLY A 726 2.41 5.59 17.72
CA GLY A 726 3.85 5.50 17.90
C GLY A 726 4.55 4.87 16.69
N ASN A 727 4.00 3.75 16.19
CA ASN A 727 4.51 3.09 14.99
C ASN A 727 4.42 3.99 13.75
N ALA A 728 3.25 4.63 13.53
CA ALA A 728 3.06 5.53 12.39
C ALA A 728 4.01 6.74 12.45
N THR A 729 4.25 7.30 13.64
CA THR A 729 5.17 8.43 13.83
C THR A 729 6.62 8.03 13.56
N SER A 730 7.01 6.81 13.99
CA SER A 730 8.33 6.25 13.66
C SER A 730 8.52 6.07 12.16
N GLU A 731 7.49 5.59 11.46
CA GLU A 731 7.51 5.43 10.01
C GLU A 731 7.61 6.78 9.28
N ILE A 732 6.90 7.81 9.76
CA ILE A 732 7.02 9.18 9.23
C ILE A 732 8.45 9.70 9.39
N SER A 733 9.08 9.50 10.56
CA SER A 733 10.46 9.93 10.80
C SER A 733 11.45 9.24 9.85
N GLU A 734 11.32 7.92 9.68
CA GLU A 734 12.16 7.16 8.74
C GLU A 734 11.95 7.60 7.28
N ASN A 735 10.69 7.82 6.88
CA ASN A 735 10.35 8.35 5.55
C ASN A 735 10.92 9.75 5.31
N ALA A 736 10.88 10.63 6.32
CA ALA A 736 11.48 11.95 6.24
C ALA A 736 13.00 11.84 6.06
N GLN A 737 13.69 10.99 6.82
CA GLN A 737 15.14 10.79 6.66
C GLN A 737 15.50 10.27 5.26
N ARG A 738 14.72 9.32 4.71
CA ARG A 738 14.90 8.83 3.33
C ARG A 738 14.67 9.93 2.29
N ALA A 739 13.65 10.77 2.49
CA ALA A 739 13.37 11.90 1.61
C ALA A 739 14.51 12.94 1.66
N ALA A 740 15.07 13.22 2.84
CA ALA A 740 16.21 14.13 3.00
C ALA A 740 17.45 13.64 2.26
N ALA A 741 17.76 12.34 2.35
CA ALA A 741 18.83 11.73 1.56
C ALA A 741 18.53 11.75 0.05
N GLY A 742 17.25 11.70 -0.33
CA GLY A 742 16.81 11.89 -1.71
C GLY A 742 17.08 13.31 -2.24
N THR A 743 16.74 14.34 -1.45
CA THR A 743 16.98 15.74 -1.82
C THR A 743 18.47 16.07 -1.88
N GLU A 744 19.28 15.54 -0.97
CA GLU A 744 20.74 15.73 -1.00
C GLU A 744 21.36 15.14 -2.28
N ARG A 745 20.92 13.94 -2.70
CA ARG A 745 21.33 13.37 -3.99
C ARG A 745 20.90 14.23 -5.18
N ALA A 746 19.69 14.76 -5.17
CA ALA A 746 19.20 15.64 -6.24
C ALA A 746 20.06 16.90 -6.38
N VAL A 747 20.50 17.50 -5.26
CA VAL A 747 21.44 18.63 -5.26
C VAL A 747 22.78 18.23 -5.87
N HIS A 748 23.32 17.06 -5.51
CA HIS A 748 24.57 16.54 -6.07
C HIS A 748 24.48 16.32 -7.59
N GLU A 749 23.42 15.66 -8.07
CA GLU A 749 23.19 15.41 -9.51
C GLU A 749 23.01 16.72 -10.29
N THR A 750 22.32 17.71 -9.71
CA THR A 750 22.16 19.03 -10.34
C THR A 750 23.49 19.78 -10.42
N GLY A 751 24.35 19.65 -9.41
CA GLY A 751 25.71 20.16 -9.44
C GLY A 751 26.60 19.48 -10.50
N ALA A 752 26.46 18.17 -10.69
CA ALA A 752 27.14 17.44 -11.75
C ALA A 752 26.66 17.89 -13.14
N LEU A 753 25.35 18.05 -13.31
CA LEU A 753 24.74 18.53 -14.55
C LEU A 753 25.23 19.95 -14.91
N SER A 754 25.30 20.86 -13.94
CA SER A 754 25.84 22.22 -14.14
C SER A 754 27.27 22.19 -14.70
N ARG A 755 28.10 21.26 -14.24
CA ARG A 755 29.47 21.07 -14.77
C ARG A 755 29.48 20.61 -16.23
N VAL A 756 28.67 19.61 -16.57
CA VAL A 756 28.53 19.08 -17.94
C VAL A 756 28.02 20.17 -18.90
N VAL A 757 27.08 21.00 -18.44
CA VAL A 757 26.58 22.14 -19.21
C VAL A 757 27.69 23.19 -19.42
N GLY A 758 28.54 23.42 -18.43
CA GLY A 758 29.74 24.25 -18.56
C GLY A 758 30.72 23.73 -19.62
N GLU A 759 31.01 22.42 -19.62
CA GLU A 759 31.85 21.77 -20.64
C GLU A 759 31.23 21.87 -22.05
N THR A 760 29.90 21.77 -22.15
CA THR A 760 29.16 21.95 -23.40
C THR A 760 29.28 23.38 -23.92
N THR A 761 29.17 24.37 -23.04
CA THR A 761 29.34 25.79 -23.35
C THR A 761 30.75 26.05 -23.91
N GLN A 762 31.78 25.51 -23.24
CA GLN A 762 33.17 25.62 -23.70
C GLN A 762 33.38 24.96 -25.07
N SER A 763 32.83 23.76 -25.26
CA SER A 763 32.94 23.03 -26.53
C SER A 763 32.24 23.76 -27.67
N ALA A 764 31.05 24.31 -27.41
CA ALA A 764 30.32 25.13 -28.38
C ALA A 764 31.10 26.41 -28.75
N ALA A 765 31.71 27.09 -27.78
CA ALA A 765 32.58 28.24 -28.04
C ALA A 765 33.78 27.89 -28.93
N GLN A 766 34.40 26.73 -28.69
CA GLN A 766 35.51 26.25 -29.51
C GLN A 766 35.08 25.88 -30.94
N VAL A 767 33.91 25.24 -31.11
CA VAL A 767 33.34 24.96 -32.44
C VAL A 767 33.02 26.26 -33.18
N LEU A 768 32.51 27.27 -32.48
CA LEU A 768 32.23 28.60 -33.05
C LEU A 768 33.51 29.28 -33.55
N GLU A 769 34.59 29.23 -32.78
CA GLU A 769 35.91 29.75 -33.15
C GLU A 769 36.46 29.02 -34.39
N VAL A 770 36.53 27.69 -34.35
CA VAL A 770 37.02 26.87 -35.48
C VAL A 770 36.19 27.10 -36.74
N SER A 771 34.87 27.25 -36.62
CA SER A 771 33.99 27.52 -37.76
C SER A 771 34.27 28.88 -38.41
N ARG A 772 34.56 29.91 -37.59
CA ARG A 772 34.96 31.23 -38.09
C ARG A 772 36.30 31.19 -38.80
N ASP A 773 37.27 30.49 -38.23
CA ASP A 773 38.59 30.30 -38.84
C ASP A 773 38.47 29.56 -40.18
N VAL A 774 37.67 28.50 -40.25
CA VAL A 774 37.43 27.75 -41.52
C VAL A 774 36.78 28.65 -42.56
N ASN A 775 35.81 29.48 -42.18
CA ASN A 775 35.19 30.45 -43.08
C ASN A 775 36.20 31.49 -43.60
N GLU A 776 37.08 32.01 -42.74
CA GLU A 776 38.14 32.93 -43.14
C GLU A 776 39.15 32.26 -44.09
N GLN A 777 39.58 31.04 -43.78
CA GLN A 777 40.50 30.27 -44.64
C GLN A 777 39.86 29.94 -45.99
N ALA A 778 38.58 29.60 -46.03
CA ALA A 778 37.82 29.37 -47.26
C ALA A 778 37.76 30.65 -48.13
N ALA A 779 37.54 31.82 -47.51
CA ALA A 779 37.55 33.10 -48.20
C ALA A 779 38.95 33.46 -48.74
N ASN A 780 40.00 33.24 -47.94
CA ASN A 780 41.40 33.47 -48.34
C ASN A 780 41.83 32.53 -49.48
N LEU A 781 41.40 31.27 -49.44
CA LEU A 781 41.65 30.29 -50.50
C LEU A 781 40.96 30.71 -51.79
N LYS A 782 39.68 31.12 -51.73
CA LYS A 782 38.96 31.67 -52.87
C LYS A 782 39.73 32.81 -53.53
N GLN A 783 40.14 33.79 -52.73
CA GLN A 783 40.85 34.96 -53.23
C GLN A 783 42.23 34.61 -53.81
N SER A 784 42.95 33.67 -53.20
CA SER A 784 44.26 33.22 -53.68
C SER A 784 44.15 32.49 -55.02
N VAL A 785 43.11 31.67 -55.19
CA VAL A 785 42.83 30.97 -56.44
C VAL A 785 42.37 31.95 -57.52
N GLU A 786 41.51 32.91 -57.21
CA GLU A 786 41.11 33.98 -58.14
C GLU A 786 42.34 34.79 -58.62
N ARG A 787 43.25 35.17 -57.71
CA ARG A 787 44.50 35.87 -58.08
C ARG A 787 45.43 34.98 -58.91
N PHE A 788 45.57 33.71 -58.55
CA PHE A 788 46.41 32.77 -59.31
C PHE A 788 45.89 32.63 -60.75
N ILE A 789 44.59 32.41 -60.92
CA ILE A 789 43.94 32.33 -62.24
C ILE A 789 44.14 33.62 -63.02
N ALA A 790 43.93 34.79 -62.40
CA ALA A 790 44.14 36.08 -63.06
C ALA A 790 45.60 36.26 -63.53
N ASN A 791 46.57 35.85 -62.73
CA ASN A 791 48.00 35.93 -63.09
C ASN A 791 48.36 34.93 -64.20
N VAL A 792 47.80 33.72 -64.19
CA VAL A 792 48.02 32.70 -65.23
C VAL A 792 47.39 33.12 -66.56
N LEU A 793 46.26 33.83 -66.54
CA LEU A 793 45.64 34.39 -67.75
C LEU A 793 46.39 35.62 -68.29
N ALA A 794 47.15 36.32 -67.45
CA ALA A 794 47.93 37.50 -67.82
C ALA A 794 49.36 37.19 -68.29
N ALA A 795 49.89 36.01 -67.95
CA ALA A 795 51.20 35.49 -68.33
C ALA A 795 51.14 34.71 -69.65
#